data_AF-A0AAV4ZMT9-F1
#
_entry.id   AF-A0AAV4ZMT9-F1
#
_cell.length_a   1.000
_cell.length_b   1.000
_cell.length_c   1.000
_cell.angle_alpha   90.00
_cell.angle_beta   90.00
_cell.angle_gamma   90.00
#
_symmetry.space_group_name_H-M   'P 1'
#
loop_
_entity.id
_entity.type
_entity.pdbx_description
1 polymer ?
#
loop_
_entity_poly.entity_id
_entity_poly.type
_entity_poly.pdbx_seq_one_letter_code
_entity_poly.pdbx_strand_id
1 'polypeptide(L)'
;MSNAPETHGDKTERAEIRAAEPQDAGGPAPGAGPAAANSYTQGVKAGGQAAPEPTGLYGLAERPSAPPTIQFEFDGRQVEAQPGETIWAVAKRLGTHIPHLCHKPEPGYRPDGNCRACMVEIEGERVLAASCKRTPAVGMKVKSATERAEKARAMVLELLVADQPERATSHDPASHFWIQADHVEITESRFPAAERWTGDFSHPAMSVNLDACIQCNLCVRACREVQVNDVIGMAYRAADAKVVFDFDDPMGGSTCVACGECVQACPTGALMPSAYLDAEHNTRTVYPDREVASLCPYCGVGCQISYKVKDEKIVYAEGLNGPANHNRLCVKGRFGFDYVHHPHRLTKPLIRLDNVGKDANDQVDPANPWTHFREASWEEALDRAAAGLVRIRDTSGPKALAGFGSAKGSNEEAYLFQKLVRLGFGSNNVDHCTRLCHASSVAALMEGLNSGAVSAPFSAALDAEVIIVIGANPTVNHPVAATFLKNAVKQRGAKLIIMDPRRQSLSRHAYKHLAFRNGTDVAMLNAMLNVIVEEKLYDEQYIAGYTENFEALKEKIVDFTPEKMAPVCGIDAETLREVARLYARAKSSIIFWGMGVSQHVHGTDNSRCLIALALITGQIGRPGTGLHPLRGQNNVQGASDAGLIPMVYPDYQSVEKAAVRELFEEFWGQSLDPQRGLTVVEIMRAIHAGEIRGMFVEGENPAMSDPDLNHARHALAMLDHLVVQDLFLTETAFHADVVLPASAFAEKAGSFTNTDRRVQIAQPVVSPPGDARQDWWIIQELARRMGLPWSYGGPADIFAEMAQVMPSLNNITWERLEREGAVTYPVDAPDQPGNEIIFYAGFPTESGRAKIVPAAIVPPDEVPDAEFPMVLSTGRVLEHWHTGSMTRRAGVLDALEPEAVAFMAPKELYRLGLEPGDTMRLETRRGAVELKVRSDRDVPEGMIFMPFCYAEAAANLLTNPALDPMGKIPEFKFCAARVTPLHAMPVAAE
;
A
#
# COMPACT_ATOMS: atom_id res chain seq x y z
N MET A 1 5.09 12.01 -71.18
CA MET A 1 6.57 12.08 -71.20
C MET A 1 7.04 11.15 -70.09
N SER A 2 7.03 9.85 -70.38
CA SER A 2 8.19 9.03 -70.81
C SER A 2 8.71 8.27 -69.59
N ASN A 3 8.74 6.94 -69.50
CA ASN A 3 8.32 5.79 -70.31
C ASN A 3 8.28 4.64 -69.27
N ALA A 4 7.15 3.95 -69.07
CA ALA A 4 6.87 2.63 -69.65
C ALA A 4 7.39 1.43 -68.77
N PRO A 5 6.86 0.19 -68.91
CA PRO A 5 5.81 -0.33 -68.01
C PRO A 5 5.79 -1.88 -67.77
N GLU A 6 4.79 -2.35 -67.01
CA GLU A 6 3.85 -3.49 -67.25
C GLU A 6 4.28 -4.97 -67.55
N THR A 7 3.68 -5.93 -66.81
CA THR A 7 2.73 -7.03 -67.23
C THR A 7 3.39 -8.43 -67.37
N HIS A 8 2.78 -9.63 -67.24
CA HIS A 8 1.43 -10.25 -67.28
C HIS A 8 1.51 -11.58 -66.47
N GLY A 9 0.46 -12.35 -66.11
CA GLY A 9 -0.95 -12.32 -66.50
C GLY A 9 -1.79 -13.44 -65.82
N ASP A 10 -3.09 -13.14 -65.73
CA ASP A 10 -4.29 -13.92 -66.06
C ASP A 10 -4.29 -15.47 -66.05
N LYS A 11 -5.30 -16.07 -65.38
CA LYS A 11 -6.34 -16.95 -65.99
C LYS A 11 -7.32 -17.59 -64.98
N THR A 12 -8.62 -17.27 -65.15
CA THR A 12 -9.84 -18.17 -65.29
C THR A 12 -9.96 -19.44 -64.41
N GLU A 13 -11.10 -19.94 -63.89
CA GLU A 13 -12.53 -19.82 -64.23
C GLU A 13 -13.43 -20.53 -63.17
N ARG A 14 -14.67 -20.02 -63.04
CA ARG A 14 -15.99 -20.53 -62.55
C ARG A 14 -16.26 -22.02 -62.24
N ALA A 15 -17.13 -22.26 -61.24
CA ALA A 15 -18.52 -22.81 -61.33
C ALA A 15 -18.96 -23.38 -59.94
N GLU A 16 -19.93 -22.86 -59.18
CA GLU A 16 -21.42 -22.84 -59.30
C GLU A 16 -22.15 -24.16 -58.88
N ILE A 17 -23.20 -24.01 -58.04
CA ILE A 17 -24.48 -24.79 -57.93
C ILE A 17 -24.80 -25.56 -56.60
N ARG A 18 -25.75 -24.94 -55.85
CA ARG A 18 -27.03 -25.39 -55.20
C ARG A 18 -27.16 -26.53 -54.14
N ALA A 19 -27.70 -26.10 -52.99
CA ALA A 19 -28.97 -26.45 -52.31
C ALA A 19 -29.29 -27.87 -51.78
N ALA A 20 -29.71 -27.95 -50.49
CA ALA A 20 -31.07 -28.30 -50.03
C ALA A 20 -31.11 -28.87 -48.57
N GLU A 21 -32.05 -28.37 -47.77
CA GLU A 21 -32.66 -28.97 -46.54
C GLU A 21 -33.46 -30.27 -46.88
N PRO A 22 -34.00 -31.14 -45.96
CA PRO A 22 -34.80 -30.79 -44.75
C PRO A 22 -34.96 -31.80 -43.55
N GLN A 23 -35.57 -31.27 -42.45
CA GLN A 23 -36.67 -31.72 -41.54
C GLN A 23 -36.81 -33.11 -40.85
N ASP A 24 -37.31 -33.01 -39.59
CA ASP A 24 -38.32 -33.83 -38.84
C ASP A 24 -37.97 -35.25 -38.31
N ALA A 25 -38.53 -35.82 -37.22
CA ALA A 25 -39.46 -35.46 -36.14
C ALA A 25 -39.55 -36.64 -35.10
N GLY A 26 -40.11 -36.41 -33.89
CA GLY A 26 -40.89 -37.44 -33.15
C GLY A 26 -40.58 -37.70 -31.65
N GLY A 27 -41.52 -37.34 -30.75
CA GLY A 27 -41.63 -37.82 -29.33
C GLY A 27 -42.44 -39.13 -29.19
N PRO A 28 -43.22 -39.43 -28.11
CA PRO A 28 -43.14 -39.09 -26.66
C PRO A 28 -43.46 -40.27 -25.65
N ALA A 29 -43.05 -40.13 -24.36
CA ALA A 29 -43.61 -40.61 -23.03
C ALA A 29 -44.09 -42.10 -22.80
N PRO A 30 -44.52 -42.58 -21.58
CA PRO A 30 -44.47 -42.11 -20.16
C PRO A 30 -44.09 -43.18 -19.08
N GLY A 31 -43.99 -42.81 -17.78
CA GLY A 31 -44.44 -43.68 -16.66
C GLY A 31 -43.61 -43.86 -15.37
N ALA A 32 -44.07 -43.23 -14.26
CA ALA A 32 -44.07 -43.62 -12.83
C ALA A 32 -42.76 -43.78 -11.99
N GLY A 33 -42.67 -43.04 -10.86
CA GLY A 33 -41.67 -43.15 -9.77
C GLY A 33 -42.01 -44.20 -8.70
N PRO A 34 -41.57 -44.10 -7.41
CA PRO A 34 -40.66 -43.13 -6.78
C PRO A 34 -39.55 -43.76 -5.86
N ALA A 35 -38.70 -42.91 -5.27
CA ALA A 35 -38.08 -42.99 -3.93
C ALA A 35 -36.53 -42.96 -3.81
N ALA A 36 -36.13 -42.11 -2.85
CA ALA A 36 -34.95 -42.15 -1.96
C ALA A 36 -33.60 -41.59 -2.44
N ALA A 37 -33.09 -40.69 -1.59
CA ALA A 37 -31.83 -39.96 -1.64
C ALA A 37 -30.59 -40.86 -1.45
N ASN A 38 -29.51 -40.57 -2.18
CA ASN A 38 -28.25 -40.02 -1.65
C ASN A 38 -27.10 -40.17 -2.65
N SER A 39 -26.19 -39.18 -2.60
CA SER A 39 -24.82 -39.15 -3.10
C SER A 39 -24.57 -39.34 -4.61
N TYR A 40 -24.10 -38.27 -5.27
CA TYR A 40 -23.44 -38.37 -6.57
C TYR A 40 -22.08 -37.65 -6.55
N THR A 41 -21.04 -38.44 -6.30
CA THR A 41 -19.72 -38.26 -6.91
C THR A 41 -19.67 -39.06 -8.22
N GLN A 42 -19.12 -38.43 -9.25
CA GLN A 42 -18.66 -38.96 -10.55
C GLN A 42 -19.69 -39.39 -11.62
N GLY A 43 -19.51 -38.81 -12.82
CA GLY A 43 -19.62 -39.56 -14.07
C GLY A 43 -20.33 -38.86 -15.23
N VAL A 44 -19.62 -38.05 -16.02
CA VAL A 44 -19.95 -37.86 -17.45
C VAL A 44 -18.74 -38.28 -18.28
N LYS A 45 -18.87 -39.42 -18.98
CA LYS A 45 -17.93 -39.86 -20.03
C LYS A 45 -18.48 -39.48 -21.40
N ALA A 46 -17.63 -38.77 -22.13
CA ALA A 46 -17.18 -39.03 -23.50
C ALA A 46 -18.20 -39.25 -24.63
N GLY A 47 -18.21 -38.30 -25.56
CA GLY A 47 -18.67 -38.49 -26.93
C GLY A 47 -18.51 -37.20 -27.75
N GLY A 48 -17.32 -36.93 -28.29
CA GLY A 48 -17.09 -35.78 -29.17
C GLY A 48 -15.62 -35.52 -29.46
N GLN A 49 -15.18 -36.01 -30.62
CA GLN A 49 -14.01 -35.67 -31.44
C GLN A 49 -12.86 -34.88 -30.79
N ALA A 50 -11.67 -35.51 -30.82
CA ALA A 50 -10.39 -34.95 -30.39
C ALA A 50 -10.20 -33.51 -30.90
N ALA A 51 -10.05 -32.58 -29.95
CA ALA A 51 -9.48 -31.28 -30.21
C ALA A 51 -8.10 -31.45 -30.88
N PRO A 52 -7.74 -30.63 -31.88
CA PRO A 52 -6.41 -30.68 -32.44
C PRO A 52 -5.38 -30.44 -31.34
N GLU A 53 -4.36 -31.29 -31.27
CA GLU A 53 -3.27 -31.11 -30.33
C GLU A 53 -2.69 -29.68 -30.49
N PRO A 54 -2.44 -28.96 -29.38
CA PRO A 54 -1.81 -27.66 -29.44
C PRO A 54 -0.36 -27.84 -29.89
N THR A 55 -0.13 -27.80 -31.21
CA THR A 55 1.20 -27.65 -31.81
C THR A 55 1.67 -26.22 -31.57
N GLY A 56 2.11 -25.97 -30.34
CA GLY A 56 2.49 -24.65 -29.88
C GLY A 56 2.87 -24.62 -28.40
N LEU A 57 3.42 -25.72 -27.87
CA LEU A 57 4.26 -25.66 -26.69
C LEU A 57 5.46 -24.77 -27.04
N TYR A 58 5.35 -23.47 -26.79
CA TYR A 58 6.53 -22.75 -26.31
C TYR A 58 6.99 -23.53 -25.10
N GLY A 59 8.08 -24.29 -25.29
CA GLY A 59 8.65 -25.09 -24.23
C GLY A 59 8.70 -24.24 -22.97
N LEU A 60 7.99 -24.70 -21.94
CA LEU A 60 8.48 -24.51 -20.59
C LEU A 60 9.92 -24.98 -20.69
N ALA A 61 10.86 -24.03 -20.81
CA ALA A 61 12.25 -24.32 -20.56
C ALA A 61 12.23 -25.12 -19.27
N GLU A 62 12.78 -26.34 -19.32
CA GLU A 62 13.15 -27.08 -18.13
C GLU A 62 13.52 -26.07 -17.07
N ARG A 63 12.85 -26.08 -15.90
CA ARG A 63 13.28 -25.27 -14.75
C ARG A 63 14.79 -25.28 -14.80
N PRO A 64 15.48 -24.13 -15.00
CA PRO A 64 16.92 -24.17 -15.22
C PRO A 64 17.48 -25.04 -14.11
N SER A 65 18.09 -26.17 -14.50
CA SER A 65 18.61 -27.13 -13.54
C SER A 65 19.34 -26.32 -12.49
N ALA A 66 18.97 -26.47 -11.21
CA ALA A 66 19.57 -25.67 -10.14
C ALA A 66 21.07 -25.62 -10.40
N PRO A 67 21.65 -24.41 -10.55
CA PRO A 67 23.01 -24.29 -11.05
C PRO A 67 23.91 -25.17 -10.17
N PRO A 68 24.84 -25.93 -10.77
CA PRO A 68 25.51 -27.03 -10.08
C PRO A 68 26.12 -26.54 -8.76
N THR A 69 25.87 -27.29 -7.69
CA THR A 69 26.39 -26.95 -6.36
C THR A 69 27.92 -27.00 -6.39
N ILE A 70 28.54 -26.12 -5.61
CA ILE A 70 30.00 -26.01 -5.54
C ILE A 70 30.46 -26.85 -4.35
N GLN A 71 31.17 -27.95 -4.64
CA GLN A 71 31.78 -28.82 -3.64
C GLN A 71 33.11 -28.24 -3.17
N PHE A 72 33.27 -28.07 -1.86
CA PHE A 72 34.52 -27.60 -1.26
C PHE A 72 34.70 -28.16 0.16
N GLU A 73 35.88 -28.01 0.73
CA GLU A 73 36.17 -28.43 2.10
C GLU A 73 36.08 -27.23 3.05
N PHE A 74 35.32 -27.38 4.13
CA PHE A 74 35.22 -26.40 5.22
C PHE A 74 35.50 -27.11 6.54
N ASP A 75 36.56 -26.68 7.25
CA ASP A 75 37.01 -27.25 8.52
C ASP A 75 37.19 -28.78 8.47
N GLY A 76 37.79 -29.27 7.38
CA GLY A 76 38.07 -30.70 7.17
C GLY A 76 36.86 -31.53 6.72
N ARG A 77 35.71 -30.91 6.46
CA ARG A 77 34.49 -31.59 6.01
C ARG A 77 34.14 -31.18 4.58
N GLN A 78 33.74 -32.14 3.75
CA GLN A 78 33.17 -31.84 2.44
C GLN A 78 31.78 -31.25 2.59
N VAL A 79 31.55 -30.12 1.94
CA VAL A 79 30.31 -29.33 2.04
C VAL A 79 29.92 -28.77 0.67
N GLU A 80 28.61 -28.54 0.50
CA GLU A 80 28.07 -27.95 -0.71
C GLU A 80 27.70 -26.49 -0.48
N ALA A 81 28.02 -25.64 -1.46
CA ALA A 81 27.57 -24.26 -1.51
C ALA A 81 26.69 -24.01 -2.73
N GLN A 82 25.66 -23.19 -2.55
CA GLN A 82 24.89 -22.68 -3.68
C GLN A 82 25.71 -21.64 -4.46
N PRO A 83 25.55 -21.52 -5.79
CA PRO A 83 26.21 -20.47 -6.55
C PRO A 83 25.91 -19.07 -5.99
N GLY A 84 26.97 -18.32 -5.69
CA GLY A 84 26.88 -17.00 -5.06
C GLY A 84 26.79 -17.01 -3.52
N GLU A 85 26.63 -18.16 -2.88
CA GLU A 85 26.72 -18.29 -1.42
C GLU A 85 28.16 -17.97 -0.98
N THR A 86 28.32 -17.20 0.10
CA THR A 86 29.62 -16.82 0.62
C THR A 86 30.10 -17.85 1.65
N ILE A 87 31.41 -17.93 1.88
CA ILE A 87 31.97 -18.81 2.91
C ILE A 87 31.32 -18.54 4.27
N TRP A 88 31.04 -17.27 4.60
CA TRP A 88 30.37 -16.90 5.84
C TRP A 88 28.94 -17.44 5.91
N ALA A 89 28.17 -17.36 4.81
CA ALA A 89 26.81 -17.89 4.75
C ALA A 89 26.80 -19.42 4.91
N VAL A 90 27.73 -20.12 4.26
CA VAL A 90 27.92 -21.57 4.45
C VAL A 90 28.25 -21.87 5.91
N ALA A 91 29.20 -21.16 6.52
CA ALA A 91 29.59 -21.35 7.91
C ALA A 91 28.41 -21.17 8.87
N LYS A 92 27.62 -20.10 8.70
CA LYS A 92 26.40 -19.85 9.47
C LYS A 92 25.40 -21.00 9.32
N ARG A 93 25.17 -21.48 8.10
CA ARG A 93 24.26 -22.61 7.82
C ARG A 93 24.73 -23.91 8.47
N LEU A 94 26.03 -24.11 8.61
CA LEU A 94 26.63 -25.27 9.28
C LEU A 94 26.75 -25.12 10.81
N GLY A 95 26.37 -23.97 11.36
CA GLY A 95 26.48 -23.68 12.80
C GLY A 95 27.87 -23.25 13.26
N THR A 96 28.80 -22.95 12.33
CA THR A 96 30.12 -22.39 12.67
C THR A 96 30.04 -20.88 12.77
N HIS A 97 30.31 -20.35 13.97
CA HIS A 97 30.34 -18.90 14.20
C HIS A 97 31.61 -18.27 13.61
N ILE A 98 31.43 -17.24 12.78
CA ILE A 98 32.52 -16.39 12.29
C ILE A 98 32.16 -14.93 12.62
N PRO A 99 33.01 -14.21 13.39
CA PRO A 99 32.68 -12.88 13.84
C PRO A 99 32.57 -11.89 12.68
N HIS A 100 31.65 -10.95 12.78
CA HIS A 100 31.34 -10.02 11.70
C HIS A 100 30.73 -8.72 12.24
N LEU A 101 31.17 -7.57 11.72
CA LEU A 101 30.67 -6.26 12.14
C LEU A 101 30.13 -5.42 10.98
N CYS A 102 30.77 -5.49 9.80
CA CYS A 102 30.33 -4.73 8.62
C CYS A 102 29.40 -5.50 7.67
N HIS A 103 29.00 -6.72 8.04
CA HIS A 103 28.10 -7.56 7.25
C HIS A 103 26.78 -7.68 7.99
N LYS A 104 25.66 -7.50 7.28
CA LYS A 104 24.32 -7.78 7.79
C LYS A 104 23.71 -8.84 6.88
N PRO A 105 23.33 -10.02 7.37
CA PRO A 105 22.87 -11.14 6.55
C PRO A 105 21.39 -11.00 6.17
N GLU A 106 20.98 -9.79 5.76
CA GLU A 106 19.61 -9.44 5.39
C GLU A 106 19.55 -9.00 3.91
N PRO A 107 18.40 -9.12 3.23
CA PRO A 107 18.23 -8.72 1.84
C PRO A 107 18.71 -7.28 1.54
N GLY A 108 19.45 -7.13 0.44
CA GLY A 108 19.94 -5.85 -0.05
C GLY A 108 21.22 -5.33 0.60
N TYR A 109 21.75 -6.00 1.63
CA TYR A 109 23.03 -5.61 2.26
C TYR A 109 24.21 -6.32 1.61
N ARG A 110 24.82 -5.67 0.60
CA ARG A 110 26.03 -6.20 -0.05
C ARG A 110 27.23 -6.26 0.94
N PRO A 111 27.97 -7.38 1.00
CA PRO A 111 29.15 -7.48 1.85
C PRO A 111 30.38 -6.79 1.23
N ASP A 112 31.04 -5.93 2.01
CA ASP A 112 32.27 -5.24 1.59
C ASP A 112 33.56 -5.88 2.13
N GLY A 113 33.47 -6.65 3.22
CA GLY A 113 34.65 -7.15 3.93
C GLY A 113 35.47 -6.03 4.59
N ASN A 114 34.85 -4.90 4.92
CA ASN A 114 35.52 -3.71 5.46
C ASN A 114 36.13 -3.94 6.85
N CYS A 115 35.35 -4.51 7.79
CA CYS A 115 35.78 -4.66 9.19
C CYS A 115 36.93 -5.64 9.41
N ARG A 116 37.17 -6.57 8.49
CA ARG A 116 38.16 -7.67 8.66
C ARG A 116 37.96 -8.54 9.91
N ALA A 117 36.79 -8.55 10.53
CA ALA A 117 36.47 -9.45 11.65
C ALA A 117 36.21 -10.89 11.19
N CYS A 118 35.81 -11.10 9.93
CA CYS A 118 35.37 -12.41 9.41
C CYS A 118 36.47 -13.19 8.66
N MET A 119 37.73 -13.02 9.06
CA MET A 119 38.87 -13.58 8.31
C MET A 119 38.98 -15.09 8.51
N VAL A 120 39.19 -15.81 7.41
CA VAL A 120 39.44 -17.26 7.36
C VAL A 120 40.69 -17.57 6.56
N GLU A 121 41.26 -18.74 6.77
CA GLU A 121 42.41 -19.23 6.01
C GLU A 121 41.95 -20.12 4.85
N ILE A 122 42.53 -19.93 3.67
CA ILE A 122 42.27 -20.76 2.49
C ILE A 122 43.59 -21.43 2.09
N GLU A 123 43.59 -22.75 1.97
CA GLU A 123 44.80 -23.52 1.63
C GLU A 123 45.36 -23.07 0.27
N GLY A 124 46.66 -22.78 0.23
CA GLY A 124 47.34 -22.26 -0.95
C GLY A 124 47.31 -20.72 -1.11
N GLU A 125 46.49 -20.01 -0.33
CA GLU A 125 46.48 -18.54 -0.35
C GLU A 125 47.46 -17.92 0.66
N ARG A 126 48.21 -16.91 0.23
CA ARG A 126 49.19 -16.22 1.09
C ARG A 126 48.52 -15.39 2.19
N VAL A 127 47.36 -14.80 1.91
CA VAL A 127 46.66 -13.87 2.80
C VAL A 127 45.38 -14.50 3.32
N LEU A 128 44.94 -14.07 4.50
CA LEU A 128 43.61 -14.45 4.99
C LEU A 128 42.54 -13.82 4.10
N ALA A 129 41.40 -14.49 3.97
CA ALA A 129 40.27 -14.03 3.15
C ALA A 129 39.11 -13.58 4.04
N ALA A 130 38.41 -12.50 3.65
CA ALA A 130 37.17 -12.09 4.30
C ALA A 130 36.02 -13.00 3.85
N SER A 131 35.58 -13.90 4.73
CA SER A 131 34.57 -14.94 4.41
C SER A 131 33.23 -14.35 3.94
N CYS A 132 32.85 -13.15 4.39
CA CYS A 132 31.57 -12.53 4.04
C CYS A 132 31.41 -12.18 2.56
N LYS A 133 32.50 -12.06 1.79
CA LYS A 133 32.47 -11.72 0.35
C LYS A 133 33.18 -12.73 -0.54
N ARG A 134 33.81 -13.74 0.06
CA ARG A 134 34.51 -14.80 -0.66
C ARG A 134 33.52 -15.93 -0.91
N THR A 135 33.34 -16.31 -2.17
CA THR A 135 32.51 -17.45 -2.55
C THR A 135 33.38 -18.72 -2.61
N PRO A 136 32.85 -19.89 -2.23
CA PRO A 136 33.53 -21.17 -2.43
C PRO A 136 33.85 -21.44 -3.90
N ALA A 137 34.89 -22.26 -4.14
CA ALA A 137 35.23 -22.77 -5.46
C ALA A 137 35.53 -24.28 -5.37
N VAL A 138 35.41 -24.99 -6.49
CA VAL A 138 35.68 -26.42 -6.55
C VAL A 138 37.09 -26.72 -6.06
N GLY A 139 37.20 -27.62 -5.08
CA GLY A 139 38.48 -28.02 -4.48
C GLY A 139 39.09 -26.99 -3.50
N MET A 140 38.40 -25.89 -3.21
CA MET A 140 38.81 -24.93 -2.19
C MET A 140 38.78 -25.62 -0.82
N LYS A 141 39.80 -25.38 0.02
CA LYS A 141 39.82 -25.83 1.41
C LYS A 141 39.94 -24.64 2.33
N VAL A 142 38.92 -24.45 3.16
CA VAL A 142 38.78 -23.33 4.08
C VAL A 142 38.95 -23.83 5.51
N LYS A 143 39.77 -23.13 6.29
CA LYS A 143 39.96 -23.37 7.72
C LYS A 143 39.57 -22.11 8.49
N SER A 144 38.55 -22.20 9.32
CA SER A 144 37.96 -21.07 10.03
C SER A 144 38.60 -20.81 11.41
N ALA A 145 39.24 -21.82 12.01
CA ALA A 145 39.80 -21.78 13.36
C ALA A 145 41.31 -22.11 13.38
N THR A 146 42.09 -21.49 12.50
CA THR A 146 43.56 -21.57 12.59
C THR A 146 44.07 -20.51 13.56
N GLU A 147 45.20 -20.79 14.25
CA GLU A 147 45.87 -19.83 15.14
C GLU A 147 46.10 -18.48 14.44
N ARG A 148 46.45 -18.52 13.15
CA ARG A 148 46.66 -17.34 12.32
C ARG A 148 45.37 -16.54 12.13
N ALA A 149 44.25 -17.19 11.81
CA ALA A 149 42.96 -16.53 11.63
C ALA A 149 42.41 -15.98 12.96
N GLU A 150 42.55 -16.72 14.06
CA GLU A 150 42.12 -16.29 15.39
C GLU A 150 42.90 -15.06 15.87
N LYS A 151 44.24 -15.09 15.81
CA LYS A 151 45.08 -13.93 16.17
C LYS A 151 44.79 -12.69 15.33
N ALA A 152 44.54 -12.87 14.03
CA ALA A 152 44.19 -11.77 13.15
C ALA A 152 42.84 -11.13 13.53
N ARG A 153 41.84 -11.95 13.86
CA ARG A 153 40.52 -11.47 14.31
C ARG A 153 40.61 -10.76 15.66
N ALA A 154 41.34 -11.33 16.61
CA ALA A 154 41.58 -10.72 17.92
C ALA A 154 42.26 -9.35 17.79
N MET A 155 43.33 -9.25 16.99
CA MET A 155 44.02 -7.97 16.74
C MET A 155 43.10 -6.92 16.10
N VAL A 156 42.29 -7.31 15.12
CA VAL A 156 41.32 -6.39 14.49
C VAL A 156 40.29 -5.90 15.51
N LEU A 157 39.73 -6.78 16.33
CA LEU A 157 38.78 -6.40 17.36
C LEU A 157 39.43 -5.53 18.44
N GLU A 158 40.67 -5.83 18.87
CA GLU A 158 41.41 -5.04 19.86
C GLU A 158 41.64 -3.60 19.39
N LEU A 159 41.93 -3.40 18.10
CA LEU A 159 42.04 -2.07 17.50
C LEU A 159 40.70 -1.33 17.48
N LEU A 160 39.60 -2.03 17.20
CA LEU A 160 38.26 -1.42 17.21
C LEU A 160 37.79 -1.10 18.64
N VAL A 161 38.09 -1.96 19.62
CA VAL A 161 37.79 -1.75 21.05
C VAL A 161 38.54 -0.55 21.59
N ALA A 162 39.79 -0.29 21.13
CA ALA A 162 40.55 0.90 21.52
C ALA A 162 39.78 2.20 21.29
N ASP A 163 38.94 2.20 20.24
CA ASP A 163 38.24 3.37 19.74
C ASP A 163 36.75 3.40 20.11
N GLN A 164 36.24 2.39 20.81
CA GLN A 164 34.89 2.41 21.35
C GLN A 164 34.88 3.08 22.73
N PRO A 165 33.79 3.77 23.10
CA PRO A 165 33.55 4.13 24.49
C PRO A 165 33.63 2.89 25.40
N GLU A 166 34.14 3.03 26.62
CA GLU A 166 34.19 1.91 27.57
C GLU A 166 32.80 1.27 27.72
N ARG A 167 32.72 -0.06 27.84
CA ARG A 167 31.43 -0.76 27.84
C ARG A 167 30.46 -0.25 28.91
N ALA A 168 30.97 0.21 30.05
CA ALA A 168 30.18 0.78 31.14
C ALA A 168 29.51 2.13 30.79
N THR A 169 30.09 2.89 29.85
CA THR A 169 29.61 4.19 29.38
C THR A 169 29.23 4.19 27.90
N SER A 170 29.25 3.01 27.26
CA SER A 170 28.87 2.82 25.87
C SER A 170 27.38 3.09 25.67
N HIS A 171 27.04 3.74 24.55
CA HIS A 171 25.65 4.04 24.22
C HIS A 171 24.77 2.79 24.14
N ASP A 172 25.30 1.65 23.70
CA ASP A 172 24.62 0.35 23.75
C ASP A 172 25.58 -0.75 24.24
N PRO A 173 25.65 -1.01 25.56
CA PRO A 173 26.51 -2.04 26.15
C PRO A 173 26.19 -3.47 25.72
N ALA A 174 25.02 -3.65 25.09
CA ALA A 174 24.50 -4.90 24.54
C ALA A 174 24.54 -4.93 23.00
N SER A 175 25.28 -4.02 22.37
CA SER A 175 25.35 -3.94 20.91
C SER A 175 25.97 -5.19 20.27
N HIS A 176 25.65 -5.42 18.99
CA HIS A 176 26.25 -6.51 18.21
C HIS A 176 27.78 -6.46 18.24
N PHE A 177 28.36 -5.27 18.31
CA PHE A 177 29.81 -5.07 18.48
C PHE A 177 30.33 -5.73 19.75
N TRP A 178 29.77 -5.41 20.92
CA TRP A 178 30.21 -5.99 22.20
C TRP A 178 29.95 -7.49 22.26
N ILE A 179 28.86 -7.98 21.64
CA ILE A 179 28.61 -9.42 21.50
C ILE A 179 29.73 -10.09 20.69
N GLN A 180 30.17 -9.50 19.57
CA GLN A 180 31.30 -10.05 18.82
C GLN A 180 32.63 -9.95 19.57
N ALA A 181 32.82 -8.89 20.35
CA ALA A 181 34.01 -8.68 21.20
C ALA A 181 34.11 -9.76 22.29
N ASP A 182 32.99 -10.09 22.93
CA ASP A 182 32.88 -11.18 23.91
C ASP A 182 33.21 -12.54 23.25
N HIS A 183 32.70 -12.79 22.03
CA HIS A 183 32.98 -14.03 21.30
C HIS A 183 34.46 -14.24 20.93
N VAL A 184 35.23 -13.17 20.77
CA VAL A 184 36.68 -13.26 20.50
C VAL A 184 37.53 -13.05 21.75
N GLU A 185 36.90 -12.89 22.93
CA GLU A 185 37.54 -12.64 24.22
C GLU A 185 38.41 -11.37 24.27
N ILE A 186 37.98 -10.30 23.58
CA ILE A 186 38.68 -9.00 23.55
C ILE A 186 37.73 -7.89 24.03
N THR A 187 37.84 -7.51 25.30
CA THR A 187 36.99 -6.46 25.91
C THR A 187 37.76 -5.20 26.29
N GLU A 188 39.09 -5.24 26.20
CA GLU A 188 40.00 -4.12 26.48
C GLU A 188 41.05 -4.02 25.36
N SER A 189 41.74 -2.89 25.29
CA SER A 189 42.78 -2.66 24.29
C SER A 189 44.06 -2.12 24.89
N ARG A 190 45.19 -2.60 24.37
CA ARG A 190 46.52 -2.04 24.68
C ARG A 190 46.85 -0.77 23.88
N PHE A 191 46.03 -0.42 22.90
CA PHE A 191 46.27 0.71 21.99
C PHE A 191 45.59 1.98 22.52
N PRO A 192 46.16 3.17 22.26
CA PRO A 192 45.51 4.42 22.62
C PRO A 192 44.26 4.67 21.75
N ALA A 193 43.23 5.25 22.36
CA ALA A 193 42.01 5.68 21.66
C ALA A 193 42.29 6.86 20.72
N ALA A 194 41.63 6.88 19.57
CA ALA A 194 41.57 8.04 18.68
C ALA A 194 40.63 9.13 19.23
N GLU A 195 40.87 10.38 18.85
CA GLU A 195 39.90 11.47 19.07
C GLU A 195 38.67 11.23 18.18
N ARG A 196 37.48 11.41 18.75
CA ARG A 196 36.20 11.08 18.10
C ARG A 196 35.27 12.29 18.00
N TRP A 197 34.32 12.20 17.08
CA TRP A 197 33.38 13.29 16.77
C TRP A 197 32.27 13.42 17.82
N THR A 198 31.70 14.62 17.91
CA THR A 198 30.54 14.89 18.76
C THR A 198 29.26 14.24 18.19
N GLY A 199 28.32 13.94 19.09
CA GLY A 199 27.01 13.44 18.69
C GLY A 199 26.11 14.49 18.04
N ASP A 200 25.04 14.01 17.39
CA ASP A 200 23.95 14.80 16.82
C ASP A 200 22.60 14.23 17.27
N PHE A 201 21.80 15.09 17.89
CA PHE A 201 20.51 14.77 18.50
C PHE A 201 19.38 15.61 17.89
N SER A 202 19.60 16.17 16.70
CA SER A 202 18.64 17.05 16.01
C SER A 202 17.37 16.33 15.54
N HIS A 203 17.41 14.99 15.37
CA HIS A 203 16.25 14.23 14.90
C HIS A 203 15.39 13.71 16.08
N PRO A 204 14.06 13.87 16.05
CA PRO A 204 13.16 13.55 17.19
C PRO A 204 13.05 12.05 17.56
N ALA A 205 13.75 11.16 16.86
CA ALA A 205 13.54 9.72 16.96
C ALA A 205 14.83 8.89 16.82
N MET A 206 15.91 9.52 16.37
CA MET A 206 17.17 8.86 16.11
C MET A 206 18.30 9.72 16.66
N SER A 207 19.20 9.09 17.40
CA SER A 207 20.39 9.74 17.95
C SER A 207 21.64 9.25 17.22
N VAL A 208 22.56 10.17 16.93
CA VAL A 208 23.80 9.93 16.22
C VAL A 208 24.97 10.08 17.19
N ASN A 209 25.62 8.97 17.54
CA ASN A 209 26.72 8.90 18.49
C ASN A 209 27.99 8.40 17.78
N LEU A 210 28.64 9.28 17.01
CA LEU A 210 29.73 8.86 16.11
C LEU A 210 31.03 8.48 16.82
N ASP A 211 31.16 8.73 18.11
CA ASP A 211 32.23 8.21 18.94
C ASP A 211 32.19 6.69 19.08
N ALA A 212 31.01 6.07 18.97
CA ALA A 212 30.89 4.60 18.81
C ALA A 212 31.02 4.12 17.34
N CYS A 213 31.35 4.98 16.37
CA CYS A 213 31.37 4.58 14.96
C CYS A 213 32.66 3.85 14.55
N ILE A 214 32.52 2.61 14.09
CA ILE A 214 33.62 1.80 13.51
C ILE A 214 33.79 1.95 11.99
N GLN A 215 33.17 2.98 11.39
CA GLN A 215 33.24 3.26 9.93
C GLN A 215 32.91 2.05 9.03
N CYS A 216 32.02 1.15 9.48
CA CYS A 216 31.73 -0.11 8.79
C CYS A 216 30.95 0.05 7.47
N ASN A 217 30.43 1.24 7.17
CA ASN A 217 29.57 1.59 6.04
C ASN A 217 28.20 0.88 5.99
N LEU A 218 27.75 0.22 7.07
CA LEU A 218 26.42 -0.41 7.06
C LEU A 218 25.29 0.62 6.93
N CYS A 219 25.39 1.76 7.63
CA CYS A 219 24.45 2.87 7.51
C CYS A 219 24.40 3.46 6.09
N VAL A 220 25.56 3.60 5.45
CA VAL A 220 25.68 4.04 4.05
C VAL A 220 24.99 3.05 3.12
N ARG A 221 25.24 1.74 3.26
CA ARG A 221 24.58 0.71 2.43
C ARG A 221 23.07 0.65 2.68
N ALA A 222 22.63 0.76 3.94
CA ALA A 222 21.21 0.88 4.29
C ALA A 222 20.53 2.04 3.54
N CYS A 223 21.14 3.24 3.56
CA CYS A 223 20.56 4.42 2.93
C CYS A 223 20.68 4.40 1.39
N ARG A 224 21.82 3.97 0.84
CA ARG A 224 22.14 4.12 -0.60
C ARG A 224 21.77 2.89 -1.44
N GLU A 225 21.83 1.69 -0.87
CA GLU A 225 21.62 0.43 -1.59
C GLU A 225 20.28 -0.21 -1.24
N VAL A 226 19.88 -0.24 0.04
CA VAL A 226 18.63 -0.88 0.49
C VAL A 226 17.43 0.02 0.26
N GLN A 227 17.50 1.26 0.76
CA GLN A 227 16.42 2.25 0.68
C GLN A 227 16.53 3.13 -0.56
N VAL A 228 17.74 3.36 -1.08
CA VAL A 228 18.02 4.26 -2.22
C VAL A 228 17.50 5.68 -1.98
N ASN A 229 17.80 6.22 -0.78
CA ASN A 229 17.52 7.62 -0.44
C ASN A 229 18.72 8.53 -0.75
N ASP A 230 19.93 8.00 -0.64
CA ASP A 230 21.20 8.66 -0.99
C ASP A 230 21.60 9.85 -0.09
N VAL A 231 21.21 9.79 1.19
CA VAL A 231 21.44 10.87 2.18
C VAL A 231 22.74 10.65 2.98
N ILE A 232 23.09 9.39 3.29
CA ILE A 232 24.25 9.09 4.16
C ILE A 232 25.49 8.81 3.32
N GLY A 233 26.59 9.50 3.63
CA GLY A 233 27.91 9.34 3.01
C GLY A 233 29.04 9.08 4.00
N MET A 234 30.26 9.00 3.47
CA MET A 234 31.51 8.98 4.24
C MET A 234 32.38 10.13 3.72
N ALA A 235 32.71 11.09 4.58
CA ALA A 235 33.56 12.24 4.25
C ALA A 235 34.96 12.09 4.86
N TYR A 236 35.89 12.96 4.44
CA TYR A 236 37.30 12.99 4.86
C TYR A 236 38.09 11.70 4.52
N ARG A 237 39.25 11.47 5.16
CA ARG A 237 40.16 10.35 4.85
C ARG A 237 40.89 9.85 6.10
N ALA A 238 41.24 8.56 6.09
CA ALA A 238 41.99 7.90 7.16
C ALA A 238 41.32 8.07 8.53
N ALA A 239 42.06 8.51 9.55
CA ALA A 239 41.54 8.67 10.91
C ALA A 239 40.38 9.67 10.99
N ASP A 240 40.37 10.70 10.12
CA ASP A 240 39.32 11.73 10.10
C ASP A 240 38.04 11.29 9.38
N ALA A 241 38.01 10.10 8.77
CA ALA A 241 36.88 9.64 7.97
C ALA A 241 35.61 9.49 8.82
N LYS A 242 34.52 10.18 8.49
CA LYS A 242 33.29 10.15 9.29
C LYS A 242 32.04 9.98 8.45
N VAL A 243 31.02 9.38 9.09
CA VAL A 243 29.67 9.31 8.51
C VAL A 243 29.09 10.72 8.50
N VAL A 244 28.53 11.13 7.36
CA VAL A 244 27.89 12.45 7.18
C VAL A 244 26.51 12.31 6.55
N PHE A 245 25.65 13.28 6.78
CA PHE A 245 24.34 13.42 6.13
C PHE A 245 24.38 14.60 5.17
N ASP A 246 23.95 14.40 3.91
CA ASP A 246 24.05 15.40 2.83
C ASP A 246 25.40 16.12 2.78
N PHE A 247 25.45 17.41 3.14
CA PHE A 247 26.67 18.22 3.15
C PHE A 247 27.28 18.37 4.55
N ASP A 248 27.25 17.29 5.35
CA ASP A 248 27.60 17.27 6.78
C ASP A 248 26.62 18.06 7.65
N ASP A 249 25.36 18.11 7.21
CA ASP A 249 24.26 18.69 7.96
C ASP A 249 23.88 17.79 9.16
N PRO A 250 23.35 18.35 10.25
CA PRO A 250 22.68 17.56 11.28
C PRO A 250 21.58 16.69 10.66
N MET A 251 21.41 15.46 11.13
CA MET A 251 20.46 14.49 10.58
C MET A 251 19.05 15.06 10.46
N GLY A 252 18.56 15.75 11.49
CA GLY A 252 17.23 16.37 11.51
C GLY A 252 17.08 17.54 10.54
N GLY A 253 18.19 18.17 10.11
CA GLY A 253 18.21 19.23 9.11
C GLY A 253 18.52 18.74 7.68
N SER A 254 18.88 17.47 7.52
CA SER A 254 19.19 16.86 6.22
C SER A 254 17.93 16.43 5.46
N THR A 255 18.09 15.94 4.24
CA THR A 255 17.06 15.32 3.40
C THR A 255 16.68 13.89 3.84
N CYS A 256 17.08 13.49 5.05
CA CYS A 256 16.72 12.20 5.64
C CYS A 256 15.19 12.06 5.79
N VAL A 257 14.63 11.02 5.21
CA VAL A 257 13.19 10.71 5.28
C VAL A 257 12.80 9.86 6.50
N ALA A 258 13.65 9.81 7.52
CA ALA A 258 13.40 9.14 8.80
C ALA A 258 12.99 7.65 8.71
N CYS A 259 13.49 6.88 7.73
CA CYS A 259 13.10 5.46 7.58
C CYS A 259 13.66 4.52 8.68
N GLY A 260 14.69 4.94 9.41
CA GLY A 260 15.35 4.15 10.46
C GLY A 260 16.13 2.92 9.98
N GLU A 261 16.33 2.73 8.67
CA GLU A 261 17.09 1.58 8.16
C GLU A 261 18.55 1.61 8.62
N CYS A 262 19.15 2.80 8.70
CA CYS A 262 20.52 2.98 9.20
C CYS A 262 20.65 2.62 10.69
N VAL A 263 19.64 2.94 11.49
CA VAL A 263 19.55 2.58 12.92
C VAL A 263 19.41 1.07 13.08
N GLN A 264 18.50 0.44 12.34
CA GLN A 264 18.36 -1.03 12.30
C GLN A 264 19.65 -1.74 11.84
N ALA A 265 20.48 -1.08 11.04
CA ALA A 265 21.72 -1.66 10.51
C ALA A 265 22.95 -1.43 11.37
N CYS A 266 22.92 -0.50 12.33
CA CYS A 266 24.12 -0.10 13.06
C CYS A 266 24.55 -1.16 14.09
N PRO A 267 25.78 -1.68 14.04
CA PRO A 267 26.21 -2.76 14.93
C PRO A 267 26.74 -2.28 16.29
N THR A 268 27.01 -0.99 16.48
CA THR A 268 27.76 -0.48 17.66
C THR A 268 26.94 0.40 18.60
N GLY A 269 25.75 0.85 18.20
CA GLY A 269 25.04 1.93 18.91
C GLY A 269 25.43 3.33 18.44
N ALA A 270 26.19 3.48 17.36
CA ALA A 270 26.50 4.80 16.79
C ALA A 270 25.30 5.49 16.13
N LEU A 271 24.28 4.71 15.72
CA LEU A 271 22.98 5.22 15.29
C LEU A 271 21.93 4.43 16.06
N MET A 272 21.14 5.11 16.88
CA MET A 272 20.21 4.47 17.81
C MET A 272 18.81 5.07 17.76
N PRO A 273 17.76 4.30 18.09
CA PRO A 273 16.46 4.88 18.38
C PRO A 273 16.58 5.74 19.64
N SER A 274 16.16 7.00 19.58
CA SER A 274 16.23 7.89 20.74
C SER A 274 15.38 7.37 21.91
N ALA A 275 14.31 6.62 21.63
CA ALA A 275 13.47 5.97 22.63
C ALA A 275 14.20 4.91 23.49
N TYR A 276 15.42 4.50 23.11
CA TYR A 276 16.24 3.58 23.91
C TYR A 276 17.15 4.27 24.90
N LEU A 277 17.40 5.56 24.72
CA LEU A 277 18.41 6.32 25.43
C LEU A 277 17.79 7.07 26.61
N ASP A 278 18.64 7.50 27.54
CA ASP A 278 18.31 8.51 28.55
C ASP A 278 17.91 9.86 27.92
N ALA A 279 17.49 10.80 28.76
CA ALA A 279 17.05 12.13 28.33
C ALA A 279 18.18 12.95 27.71
N GLU A 280 19.43 12.64 28.07
CA GLU A 280 20.65 13.24 27.53
C GLU A 280 21.09 12.59 26.20
N HIS A 281 20.36 11.59 25.71
CA HIS A 281 20.66 10.81 24.50
C HIS A 281 22.04 10.10 24.53
N ASN A 282 22.52 9.78 25.73
CA ASN A 282 23.84 9.23 25.94
C ASN A 282 23.79 7.71 26.13
N THR A 283 23.18 7.18 27.19
CA THR A 283 23.26 5.73 27.49
C THR A 283 21.93 5.03 27.28
N ARG A 284 21.96 3.79 26.77
CA ARG A 284 20.77 2.95 26.70
C ARG A 284 20.23 2.62 28.10
N THR A 285 19.02 3.10 28.37
CA THR A 285 18.31 2.84 29.64
C THR A 285 17.05 2.01 29.43
N VAL A 286 16.54 1.89 28.20
CA VAL A 286 15.35 1.10 27.88
C VAL A 286 15.74 -0.21 27.19
N TYR A 287 15.34 -1.31 27.82
CA TYR A 287 15.52 -2.67 27.31
C TYR A 287 14.15 -3.33 27.17
N PRO A 288 13.74 -3.71 25.95
CA PRO A 288 12.48 -4.43 25.73
C PRO A 288 12.42 -5.71 26.58
N ASP A 289 11.25 -6.00 27.16
CA ASP A 289 10.98 -7.24 27.89
C ASP A 289 10.45 -8.36 26.99
N ARG A 290 9.88 -8.01 25.83
CA ARG A 290 9.43 -8.94 24.81
C ARG A 290 9.46 -8.34 23.41
N GLU A 291 9.33 -9.22 22.44
CA GLU A 291 9.18 -8.89 21.04
C GLU A 291 7.99 -9.64 20.44
N VAL A 292 7.20 -8.96 19.62
CA VAL A 292 6.01 -9.55 18.99
C VAL A 292 6.04 -9.29 17.49
N ALA A 293 5.92 -10.36 16.68
CA ALA A 293 5.78 -10.26 15.24
C ALA A 293 4.32 -9.93 14.87
N SER A 294 4.11 -8.87 14.09
CA SER A 294 2.80 -8.43 13.61
C SER A 294 2.97 -7.60 12.33
N LEU A 295 2.03 -6.71 12.01
CA LEU A 295 2.01 -5.94 10.76
C LEU A 295 1.93 -4.42 10.99
N CYS A 296 2.28 -3.66 9.96
CA CYS A 296 2.13 -2.22 9.90
C CYS A 296 0.66 -1.79 9.65
N PRO A 297 0.09 -0.86 10.43
CA PRO A 297 -1.32 -0.47 10.32
C PRO A 297 -1.60 0.61 9.25
N TYR A 298 -0.61 1.02 8.45
CA TYR A 298 -0.71 2.24 7.64
C TYR A 298 -1.16 2.00 6.19
N CYS A 299 -0.20 1.87 5.27
CA CYS A 299 -0.44 1.75 3.83
C CYS A 299 -0.66 0.30 3.39
N GLY A 300 -1.23 0.11 2.21
CA GLY A 300 -1.51 -1.18 1.58
C GLY A 300 -0.30 -2.06 1.24
N VAL A 301 0.92 -1.70 1.65
CA VAL A 301 2.12 -2.54 1.42
C VAL A 301 2.09 -3.81 2.29
N GLY A 302 1.59 -3.75 3.53
CA GLY A 302 1.57 -4.92 4.43
C GLY A 302 2.95 -5.29 5.00
N CYS A 303 3.74 -4.29 5.43
CA CYS A 303 5.06 -4.55 6.01
C CYS A 303 4.95 -5.39 7.29
N GLN A 304 5.71 -6.49 7.37
CA GLN A 304 5.84 -7.29 8.59
C GLN A 304 6.83 -6.63 9.56
N ILE A 305 6.45 -6.55 10.84
CA ILE A 305 7.15 -5.80 11.89
C ILE A 305 7.38 -6.69 13.11
N SER A 306 8.56 -6.57 13.73
CA SER A 306 8.83 -7.00 15.09
C SER A 306 8.71 -5.78 16.00
N TYR A 307 7.65 -5.75 16.81
CA TYR A 307 7.44 -4.71 17.82
C TYR A 307 8.23 -5.04 19.08
N LYS A 308 9.02 -4.09 19.56
CA LYS A 308 9.81 -4.20 20.79
C LYS A 308 9.02 -3.53 21.90
N VAL A 309 8.73 -4.27 22.97
CA VAL A 309 7.78 -3.82 24.00
C VAL A 309 8.44 -3.81 25.36
N LYS A 310 8.11 -2.80 26.16
CA LYS A 310 8.55 -2.62 27.54
C LYS A 310 7.37 -2.13 28.38
N ASP A 311 7.03 -2.86 29.44
CA ASP A 311 5.99 -2.47 30.41
C ASP A 311 4.65 -2.14 29.73
N GLU A 312 4.17 -3.04 28.86
CA GLU A 312 2.98 -2.87 28.00
C GLU A 312 3.02 -1.68 27.03
N LYS A 313 4.20 -1.10 26.77
CA LYS A 313 4.38 -0.01 25.79
C LYS A 313 5.33 -0.38 24.67
N ILE A 314 4.92 -0.11 23.44
CA ILE A 314 5.80 -0.26 22.28
C ILE A 314 6.88 0.82 22.35
N VAL A 315 8.15 0.42 22.33
CA VAL A 315 9.30 1.32 22.43
C VAL A 315 10.09 1.45 21.13
N TYR A 316 9.98 0.45 20.24
CA TYR A 316 10.59 0.49 18.90
C TYR A 316 9.96 -0.55 17.97
N ALA A 317 10.19 -0.40 16.67
CA ALA A 317 9.73 -1.33 15.64
C ALA A 317 10.85 -1.69 14.66
N GLU A 318 10.99 -2.97 14.36
CA GLU A 318 11.95 -3.50 13.37
C GLU A 318 11.23 -4.15 12.19
N GLY A 319 11.76 -3.98 10.98
CA GLY A 319 11.21 -4.64 9.81
C GLY A 319 11.63 -6.10 9.78
N LEU A 320 10.68 -7.02 9.70
CA LEU A 320 10.95 -8.44 9.47
C LEU A 320 11.25 -8.71 8.00
N ASN A 321 12.01 -9.77 7.71
CA ASN A 321 12.24 -10.24 6.35
C ASN A 321 11.00 -10.95 5.77
N GLY A 322 9.92 -10.17 5.61
CA GLY A 322 8.66 -10.61 5.03
C GLY A 322 8.60 -10.37 3.52
N PRO A 323 7.69 -11.06 2.80
CA PRO A 323 7.60 -10.99 1.34
C PRO A 323 7.23 -9.60 0.79
N ALA A 324 6.59 -8.75 1.60
CA ALA A 324 6.18 -7.40 1.21
C ALA A 324 7.28 -6.35 1.38
N ASN A 325 8.12 -6.47 2.41
CA ASN A 325 9.04 -5.40 2.79
C ASN A 325 10.52 -5.79 2.75
N HIS A 326 10.86 -7.08 2.84
CA HIS A 326 12.23 -7.58 2.98
C HIS A 326 12.99 -6.69 3.99
N ASN A 327 12.61 -6.76 5.27
CA ASN A 327 13.17 -6.02 6.42
C ASN A 327 13.10 -4.48 6.40
N ARG A 328 12.55 -3.86 5.35
CA ARG A 328 12.42 -2.40 5.25
C ARG A 328 11.21 -1.89 6.01
N LEU A 329 11.30 -0.65 6.51
CA LEU A 329 10.15 0.14 6.96
C LEU A 329 10.28 1.59 6.49
N CYS A 330 9.19 2.35 6.61
CA CYS A 330 9.18 3.80 6.48
C CYS A 330 9.00 4.46 7.86
N VAL A 331 9.12 5.79 7.93
CA VAL A 331 8.97 6.55 9.18
C VAL A 331 7.71 6.18 9.98
N LYS A 332 6.57 6.04 9.30
CA LYS A 332 5.29 5.67 9.93
C LYS A 332 5.35 4.29 10.62
N GLY A 333 5.82 3.27 9.90
CA GLY A 333 5.92 1.93 10.45
C GLY A 333 7.03 1.79 11.49
N ARG A 334 8.08 2.62 11.40
CA ARG A 334 9.25 2.60 12.28
C ARG A 334 9.02 3.32 13.61
N PHE A 335 8.31 4.44 13.58
CA PHE A 335 8.22 5.37 14.72
C PHE A 335 6.79 5.83 15.04
N GLY A 336 5.79 5.49 14.22
CA GLY A 336 4.40 5.91 14.40
C GLY A 336 3.54 4.89 15.15
N PHE A 337 3.96 4.39 16.30
CA PHE A 337 3.22 3.35 17.04
C PHE A 337 2.65 3.85 18.38
N ASP A 338 3.12 4.98 18.88
CA ASP A 338 2.84 5.49 20.22
C ASP A 338 1.44 6.10 20.39
N TYR A 339 0.72 6.35 19.28
CA TYR A 339 -0.68 6.80 19.30
C TYR A 339 -1.60 5.85 20.10
N VAL A 340 -1.27 4.56 20.21
CA VAL A 340 -2.06 3.58 20.97
C VAL A 340 -2.08 3.89 22.48
N HIS A 341 -1.11 4.66 22.97
CA HIS A 341 -1.02 5.12 24.36
C HIS A 341 -1.32 6.63 24.50
N HIS A 342 -1.81 7.28 23.45
CA HIS A 342 -2.10 8.71 23.49
C HIS A 342 -3.20 9.01 24.53
N PRO A 343 -3.09 10.09 25.33
CA PRO A 343 -4.08 10.41 26.38
C PRO A 343 -5.52 10.57 25.89
N HIS A 344 -5.71 10.94 24.62
CA HIS A 344 -7.03 11.07 23.98
C HIS A 344 -7.69 9.73 23.60
N ARG A 345 -7.03 8.58 23.82
CA ARG A 345 -7.63 7.27 23.50
C ARG A 345 -8.94 7.08 24.25
N LEU A 346 -9.98 6.65 23.53
CA LEU A 346 -11.23 6.24 24.15
C LEU A 346 -11.00 4.95 24.94
N THR A 347 -11.35 4.97 26.22
CA THR A 347 -11.19 3.83 27.14
C THR A 347 -12.51 3.26 27.62
N LYS A 348 -13.62 3.98 27.44
CA LYS A 348 -14.97 3.58 27.85
C LYS A 348 -16.02 4.05 26.83
N PRO A 349 -17.16 3.35 26.74
CA PRO A 349 -18.29 3.83 25.95
C PRO A 349 -18.76 5.21 26.39
N LEU A 350 -19.13 6.04 25.42
CA LEU A 350 -19.70 7.36 25.66
C LEU A 350 -21.11 7.44 25.07
N ILE A 351 -22.02 8.10 25.79
CA ILE A 351 -23.37 8.42 25.31
C ILE A 351 -23.54 9.93 25.32
N ARG A 352 -24.09 10.48 24.24
CA ARG A 352 -24.41 11.91 24.13
C ARG A 352 -25.42 12.32 25.20
N LEU A 353 -25.24 13.49 25.79
CA LEU A 353 -26.15 14.04 26.79
C LEU A 353 -27.51 14.36 26.14
N ASP A 354 -28.61 13.92 26.77
CA ASP A 354 -29.97 14.06 26.20
C ASP A 354 -30.38 15.54 25.98
N ASN A 355 -29.78 16.49 26.69
CA ASN A 355 -30.04 17.92 26.56
C ASN A 355 -29.11 18.63 25.55
N VAL A 356 -28.21 17.91 24.87
CA VAL A 356 -27.25 18.46 23.91
C VAL A 356 -27.52 17.89 22.52
N GLY A 357 -28.16 18.68 21.66
CA GLY A 357 -28.40 18.32 20.25
C GLY A 357 -27.12 18.31 19.42
N LYS A 358 -27.21 17.76 18.20
CA LYS A 358 -26.11 17.73 17.23
C LYS A 358 -26.09 19.03 16.42
N ASP A 359 -24.93 19.66 16.27
CA ASP A 359 -24.72 20.76 15.33
C ASP A 359 -23.71 20.37 14.25
N ALA A 360 -23.87 20.88 13.04
CA ALA A 360 -22.93 20.64 11.94
C ALA A 360 -21.52 21.21 12.22
N ASN A 361 -21.43 22.20 13.10
CA ASN A 361 -20.19 22.87 13.49
C ASN A 361 -19.67 22.40 14.86
N ASP A 362 -20.22 21.32 15.43
CA ASP A 362 -19.73 20.76 16.69
C ASP A 362 -18.20 20.58 16.60
N GLN A 363 -17.48 21.13 17.58
CA GLN A 363 -16.04 20.97 17.78
C GLN A 363 -15.84 20.54 19.22
N VAL A 364 -15.67 19.23 19.43
CA VAL A 364 -15.52 18.67 20.78
C VAL A 364 -14.03 18.52 21.08
N ASP A 365 -13.58 19.10 22.19
CA ASP A 365 -12.23 18.86 22.69
C ASP A 365 -12.11 17.40 23.16
N PRO A 366 -11.27 16.56 22.51
CA PRO A 366 -11.09 15.17 22.93
C PRO A 366 -10.51 15.03 24.34
N ALA A 367 -9.83 16.06 24.87
CA ALA A 367 -9.33 16.08 26.24
C ALA A 367 -10.44 16.38 27.27
N ASN A 368 -11.58 16.93 26.82
CA ASN A 368 -12.72 17.27 27.66
C ASN A 368 -14.06 16.98 26.95
N PRO A 369 -14.39 15.70 26.72
CA PRO A 369 -15.60 15.30 25.98
C PRO A 369 -16.90 15.56 26.74
N TRP A 370 -16.82 15.92 28.03
CA TRP A 370 -17.94 16.02 28.96
C TRP A 370 -18.93 17.15 28.65
N THR A 371 -18.56 18.03 27.72
CA THR A 371 -19.45 19.06 27.18
C THR A 371 -20.59 18.47 26.36
N HIS A 372 -20.37 17.31 25.73
CA HIS A 372 -21.34 16.67 24.82
C HIS A 372 -21.71 15.26 25.25
N PHE A 373 -20.83 14.58 25.99
CA PHE A 373 -20.95 13.16 26.31
C PHE A 373 -20.85 12.88 27.81
N ARG A 374 -21.31 11.69 28.21
CA ARG A 374 -21.01 11.07 29.50
C ARG A 374 -20.49 9.64 29.27
N GLU A 375 -19.73 9.12 30.23
CA GLU A 375 -19.39 7.69 30.25
C GLU A 375 -20.64 6.83 30.43
N ALA A 376 -20.58 5.61 29.91
CA ALA A 376 -21.60 4.58 30.04
C ALA A 376 -20.96 3.19 30.22
N SER A 377 -21.72 2.24 30.77
CA SER A 377 -21.31 0.84 30.74
C SER A 377 -21.45 0.26 29.33
N TRP A 378 -20.77 -0.84 29.04
CA TRP A 378 -20.94 -1.55 27.77
C TRP A 378 -22.38 -1.99 27.53
N GLU A 379 -23.04 -2.52 28.56
CA GLU A 379 -24.43 -2.97 28.48
C GLU A 379 -25.35 -1.81 28.08
N GLU A 380 -25.26 -0.68 28.79
CA GLU A 380 -26.05 0.52 28.50
C GLU A 380 -25.78 1.07 27.10
N ALA A 381 -24.51 1.20 26.72
CA ALA A 381 -24.12 1.77 25.44
C ALA A 381 -24.55 0.89 24.26
N LEU A 382 -24.37 -0.43 24.36
CA LEU A 382 -24.80 -1.37 23.32
C LEU A 382 -26.31 -1.44 23.20
N ASP A 383 -27.04 -1.41 24.32
CA ASP A 383 -28.50 -1.35 24.32
C ASP A 383 -29.00 -0.06 23.68
N ARG A 384 -28.42 1.09 24.02
CA ARG A 384 -28.77 2.38 23.42
C ARG A 384 -28.43 2.41 21.93
N ALA A 385 -27.28 1.89 21.54
CA ALA A 385 -26.85 1.80 20.14
C ALA A 385 -27.81 0.94 19.32
N ALA A 386 -28.06 -0.29 19.75
CA ALA A 386 -28.94 -1.22 19.06
C ALA A 386 -30.40 -0.74 19.04
N ALA A 387 -30.93 -0.22 20.16
CA ALA A 387 -32.32 0.23 20.24
C ALA A 387 -32.63 1.37 19.25
N GLY A 388 -31.70 2.31 19.07
CA GLY A 388 -31.85 3.37 18.08
C GLY A 388 -31.89 2.86 16.64
N LEU A 389 -30.96 1.96 16.28
CA LEU A 389 -30.91 1.33 14.96
C LEU A 389 -32.16 0.48 14.69
N VAL A 390 -32.54 -0.40 15.62
CA VAL A 390 -33.74 -1.26 15.53
C VAL A 390 -35.00 -0.42 15.39
N ARG A 391 -35.15 0.64 16.21
CA ARG A 391 -36.30 1.55 16.11
C ARG A 391 -36.43 2.14 14.70
N ILE A 392 -35.34 2.61 14.11
CA ILE A 392 -35.36 3.21 12.77
C ILE A 392 -35.68 2.13 11.71
N ARG A 393 -35.04 0.97 11.77
CA ARG A 393 -35.32 -0.18 10.87
C ARG A 393 -36.80 -0.55 10.88
N ASP A 394 -37.38 -0.68 12.07
CA ASP A 394 -38.74 -1.21 12.24
C ASP A 394 -39.82 -0.16 11.95
N THR A 395 -39.52 1.13 12.08
CA THR A 395 -40.48 2.24 11.85
C THR A 395 -40.34 2.91 10.48
N SER A 396 -39.13 3.02 9.96
CA SER A 396 -38.79 3.72 8.70
C SER A 396 -38.34 2.76 7.58
N GLY A 397 -38.13 1.48 7.92
CA GLY A 397 -37.75 0.42 6.99
C GLY A 397 -36.23 0.15 6.94
N PRO A 398 -35.82 -1.04 6.45
CA PRO A 398 -34.41 -1.44 6.34
C PRO A 398 -33.48 -0.46 5.61
N LYS A 399 -34.00 0.21 4.57
CA LYS A 399 -33.23 1.14 3.73
C LYS A 399 -33.01 2.50 4.40
N ALA A 400 -33.64 2.76 5.55
CA ALA A 400 -33.40 3.96 6.33
C ALA A 400 -32.13 3.89 7.20
N LEU A 401 -31.42 2.76 7.16
CA LEU A 401 -30.13 2.56 7.80
C LEU A 401 -29.00 2.45 6.76
N ALA A 402 -27.81 2.88 7.17
CA ALA A 402 -26.56 2.65 6.45
C ALA A 402 -25.40 2.32 7.40
N GLY A 403 -24.39 1.63 6.89
CA GLY A 403 -23.18 1.31 7.63
C GLY A 403 -21.91 1.64 6.84
N PHE A 404 -20.94 2.29 7.49
CA PHE A 404 -19.57 2.43 6.97
C PHE A 404 -18.63 1.52 7.74
N GLY A 405 -18.07 0.52 7.07
CA GLY A 405 -17.08 -0.39 7.65
C GLY A 405 -15.66 0.13 7.46
N SER A 406 -14.70 -0.48 8.16
CA SER A 406 -13.31 0.00 8.13
C SER A 406 -12.35 -0.87 7.32
N ALA A 407 -11.52 -0.25 6.47
CA ALA A 407 -10.33 -0.89 5.90
C ALA A 407 -9.08 -0.76 6.79
N LYS A 408 -9.23 -0.26 8.03
CA LYS A 408 -8.25 -0.38 9.11
C LYS A 408 -8.46 -1.64 9.96
N GLY A 409 -9.70 -2.13 10.01
CA GLY A 409 -10.05 -3.41 10.61
C GLY A 409 -9.53 -4.61 9.83
N SER A 410 -9.63 -5.79 10.44
CA SER A 410 -9.24 -7.06 9.84
C SER A 410 -10.26 -7.55 8.81
N ASN A 411 -9.91 -8.58 8.05
CA ASN A 411 -10.83 -9.19 7.08
C ASN A 411 -12.07 -9.77 7.76
N GLU A 412 -11.89 -10.32 8.96
CA GLU A 412 -12.96 -10.89 9.78
C GLU A 412 -13.93 -9.81 10.26
N GLU A 413 -13.39 -8.68 10.73
CA GLU A 413 -14.18 -7.51 11.15
C GLU A 413 -14.98 -6.96 9.96
N ALA A 414 -14.34 -6.79 8.80
CA ALA A 414 -15.01 -6.38 7.57
C ALA A 414 -16.14 -7.34 7.14
N TYR A 415 -15.90 -8.65 7.21
CA TYR A 415 -16.89 -9.67 6.90
C TYR A 415 -18.09 -9.63 7.85
N LEU A 416 -17.85 -9.48 9.17
CA LEU A 416 -18.94 -9.36 10.14
C LEU A 416 -19.72 -8.07 9.97
N PHE A 417 -19.04 -6.95 9.71
CA PHE A 417 -19.73 -5.66 9.55
C PHE A 417 -20.68 -5.68 8.35
N GLN A 418 -20.23 -6.18 7.19
CA GLN A 418 -21.10 -6.28 6.02
C GLN A 418 -22.27 -7.25 6.25
N LYS A 419 -22.02 -8.35 6.98
CA LYS A 419 -23.05 -9.33 7.34
C LYS A 419 -24.07 -8.71 8.30
N LEU A 420 -23.64 -7.87 9.23
CA LEU A 420 -24.52 -7.15 10.16
C LEU A 420 -25.43 -6.19 9.40
N VAL A 421 -24.90 -5.41 8.45
CA VAL A 421 -25.75 -4.50 7.66
C VAL A 421 -26.77 -5.30 6.84
N ARG A 422 -26.34 -6.38 6.18
CA ARG A 422 -27.22 -7.17 5.31
C ARG A 422 -28.31 -7.95 6.07
N LEU A 423 -27.97 -8.56 7.20
CA LEU A 423 -28.89 -9.38 7.98
C LEU A 423 -29.63 -8.58 9.05
N GLY A 424 -28.90 -7.73 9.76
CA GLY A 424 -29.39 -6.96 10.90
C GLY A 424 -30.17 -5.72 10.47
N PHE A 425 -29.66 -4.96 9.49
CA PHE A 425 -30.39 -3.81 8.96
C PHE A 425 -31.38 -4.25 7.89
N GLY A 426 -31.02 -5.25 7.08
CA GLY A 426 -31.87 -5.81 6.01
C GLY A 426 -31.71 -5.10 4.68
N SER A 427 -30.55 -4.47 4.42
CA SER A 427 -30.27 -3.74 3.18
C SER A 427 -28.82 -3.92 2.74
N ASN A 428 -28.50 -3.48 1.51
CA ASN A 428 -27.13 -3.45 1.01
C ASN A 428 -26.44 -2.08 1.18
N ASN A 429 -26.97 -1.18 2.04
CA ASN A 429 -26.38 0.15 2.31
C ASN A 429 -25.12 0.04 3.19
N VAL A 430 -24.11 -0.66 2.68
CA VAL A 430 -22.79 -0.83 3.27
C VAL A 430 -21.74 -0.34 2.28
N ASP A 431 -20.82 0.49 2.73
CA ASP A 431 -19.69 0.93 1.91
C ASP A 431 -18.47 1.18 2.82
N HIS A 432 -17.31 1.46 2.21
CA HIS A 432 -16.09 1.82 2.95
C HIS A 432 -15.18 2.72 2.10
N CYS A 433 -14.02 3.12 2.64
CA CYS A 433 -13.07 4.03 1.99
C CYS A 433 -12.63 3.69 0.55
N THR A 434 -12.81 2.46 0.04
CA THR A 434 -12.56 2.16 -1.39
C THR A 434 -13.32 3.11 -2.29
N ARG A 435 -14.54 3.51 -1.90
CA ARG A 435 -15.37 4.47 -2.63
C ARG A 435 -14.63 5.76 -2.95
N LEU A 436 -13.91 6.28 -1.96
CA LEU A 436 -13.14 7.51 -2.04
C LEU A 436 -11.71 7.28 -2.55
N CYS A 437 -11.29 6.03 -2.77
CA CYS A 437 -9.94 5.67 -3.19
C CYS A 437 -9.87 5.12 -4.63
N HIS A 438 -10.22 3.85 -4.82
CA HIS A 438 -9.94 3.14 -6.08
C HIS A 438 -11.22 2.66 -6.78
N ALA A 439 -12.39 3.22 -6.44
CA ALA A 439 -13.66 2.78 -7.01
C ALA A 439 -13.72 2.88 -8.54
N SER A 440 -13.21 3.97 -9.13
CA SER A 440 -13.10 4.07 -10.60
C SER A 440 -12.14 3.04 -11.21
N SER A 441 -11.02 2.73 -10.53
CA SER A 441 -10.09 1.67 -10.92
C SER A 441 -10.80 0.31 -10.90
N VAL A 442 -11.53 0.00 -9.82
CA VAL A 442 -12.28 -1.25 -9.67
C VAL A 442 -13.37 -1.35 -10.73
N ALA A 443 -14.12 -0.27 -11.01
CA ALA A 443 -15.14 -0.27 -12.04
C ALA A 443 -14.57 -0.62 -13.42
N ALA A 444 -13.44 -0.01 -13.80
CA ALA A 444 -12.77 -0.30 -15.07
C ALA A 444 -12.17 -1.72 -15.12
N LEU A 445 -11.55 -2.19 -14.03
CA LEU A 445 -10.96 -3.53 -13.96
C LEU A 445 -12.04 -4.63 -13.96
N MET A 446 -13.17 -4.42 -13.28
CA MET A 446 -14.31 -5.34 -13.35
C MET A 446 -14.94 -5.36 -14.74
N GLU A 447 -15.06 -4.21 -15.41
CA GLU A 447 -15.58 -4.13 -16.78
C GLU A 447 -14.64 -4.79 -17.81
N GLY A 448 -13.32 -4.59 -17.67
CA GLY A 448 -12.33 -5.07 -18.64
C GLY A 448 -11.82 -6.48 -18.37
N LEU A 449 -11.56 -6.83 -17.11
CA LEU A 449 -10.88 -8.08 -16.71
C LEU A 449 -11.76 -9.01 -15.87
N ASN A 450 -12.93 -8.53 -15.42
CA ASN A 450 -13.78 -9.19 -14.41
C ASN A 450 -13.03 -9.57 -13.12
N SER A 451 -12.12 -8.69 -12.68
CA SER A 451 -11.41 -8.85 -11.42
C SER A 451 -11.08 -7.48 -10.83
N GLY A 452 -11.32 -7.29 -9.54
CA GLY A 452 -10.89 -6.08 -8.81
C GLY A 452 -9.44 -6.16 -8.31
N ALA A 453 -8.77 -7.30 -8.49
CA ALA A 453 -7.47 -7.58 -7.91
C ALA A 453 -6.32 -7.08 -8.80
N VAL A 454 -5.14 -6.82 -8.22
CA VAL A 454 -3.94 -6.49 -9.01
C VAL A 454 -3.48 -7.70 -9.80
N SER A 455 -2.81 -7.54 -10.96
CA SER A 455 -2.39 -8.70 -11.76
C SER A 455 -1.01 -9.26 -11.37
N ALA A 456 -0.20 -8.45 -10.69
CA ALA A 456 1.17 -8.78 -10.25
C ALA A 456 1.54 -7.94 -9.01
N PRO A 457 2.46 -8.39 -8.14
CA PRO A 457 2.88 -7.64 -6.98
C PRO A 457 3.75 -6.44 -7.37
N PHE A 458 3.86 -5.44 -6.49
CA PHE A 458 4.75 -4.30 -6.78
C PHE A 458 6.23 -4.69 -6.90
N SER A 459 6.64 -5.80 -6.30
CA SER A 459 7.99 -6.36 -6.43
C SER A 459 8.30 -6.87 -7.84
N ALA A 460 7.28 -7.15 -8.67
CA ALA A 460 7.47 -7.53 -10.08
C ALA A 460 8.18 -6.43 -10.89
N ALA A 461 8.22 -5.19 -10.38
CA ALA A 461 9.06 -4.13 -10.92
C ALA A 461 10.54 -4.53 -11.03
N LEU A 462 11.05 -5.43 -10.18
CA LEU A 462 12.44 -5.91 -10.24
C LEU A 462 12.76 -6.72 -11.52
N ASP A 463 11.73 -7.25 -12.18
CA ASP A 463 11.83 -8.05 -13.41
C ASP A 463 11.38 -7.27 -14.66
N ALA A 464 10.98 -6.00 -14.50
CA ALA A 464 10.48 -5.16 -15.58
C ALA A 464 11.62 -4.42 -16.31
N GLU A 465 11.54 -4.35 -17.64
CA GLU A 465 12.41 -3.48 -18.45
C GLU A 465 11.91 -2.02 -18.43
N VAL A 466 10.59 -1.83 -18.41
CA VAL A 466 9.92 -0.52 -18.35
C VAL A 466 8.91 -0.49 -17.21
N ILE A 467 8.94 0.59 -16.44
CA ILE A 467 8.01 0.82 -15.33
C ILE A 467 7.29 2.14 -15.60
N ILE A 468 5.96 2.13 -15.62
CA ILE A 468 5.15 3.35 -15.64
C ILE A 468 4.58 3.58 -14.25
N VAL A 469 4.73 4.80 -13.73
CA VAL A 469 4.04 5.28 -12.52
C VAL A 469 3.22 6.50 -12.92
N ILE A 470 1.89 6.38 -12.87
CA ILE A 470 0.95 7.45 -13.28
C ILE A 470 0.02 7.86 -12.14
N GLY A 471 -0.13 9.17 -11.91
CA GLY A 471 -1.02 9.72 -10.90
C GLY A 471 -0.76 9.15 -9.49
N ALA A 472 0.50 8.85 -9.16
CA ALA A 472 0.91 8.23 -7.92
C ALA A 472 2.23 8.80 -7.42
N ASN A 473 2.36 8.94 -6.10
CA ASN A 473 3.61 9.27 -5.42
C ASN A 473 4.01 8.18 -4.42
N PRO A 474 4.62 7.07 -4.88
CA PRO A 474 4.97 5.94 -4.03
C PRO A 474 5.98 6.30 -2.94
N THR A 475 6.88 7.27 -3.17
CA THR A 475 7.87 7.68 -2.15
C THR A 475 7.24 8.25 -0.88
N VAL A 476 6.00 8.73 -0.97
CA VAL A 476 5.21 9.26 0.15
C VAL A 476 4.18 8.24 0.63
N ASN A 477 3.41 7.70 -0.32
CA ASN A 477 2.23 6.89 -0.02
C ASN A 477 2.57 5.42 0.28
N HIS A 478 3.59 4.88 -0.39
CA HIS A 478 4.00 3.48 -0.32
C HIS A 478 5.54 3.36 -0.27
N PRO A 479 6.23 3.98 0.71
CA PRO A 479 7.67 4.24 0.59
C PRO A 479 8.51 2.97 0.45
N VAL A 480 8.06 1.87 1.07
CA VAL A 480 8.69 0.56 0.94
C VAL A 480 8.52 -0.01 -0.48
N ALA A 481 7.32 0.03 -1.07
CA ALA A 481 7.11 -0.37 -2.47
C ALA A 481 7.99 0.47 -3.41
N ALA A 482 8.11 1.77 -3.15
CA ALA A 482 8.98 2.66 -3.92
C ALA A 482 10.46 2.23 -3.91
N THR A 483 10.93 1.53 -2.86
CA THR A 483 12.31 1.00 -2.84
C THR A 483 12.53 -0.07 -3.90
N PHE A 484 11.53 -0.90 -4.21
CA PHE A 484 11.64 -1.92 -5.26
C PHE A 484 11.75 -1.27 -6.65
N LEU A 485 10.97 -0.22 -6.90
CA LEU A 485 11.07 0.57 -8.13
C LEU A 485 12.45 1.24 -8.26
N LYS A 486 12.94 1.86 -7.18
CA LYS A 486 14.29 2.47 -7.16
C LYS A 486 15.39 1.42 -7.37
N ASN A 487 15.24 0.23 -6.79
CA ASN A 487 16.19 -0.88 -6.95
C ASN A 487 16.17 -1.43 -8.38
N ALA A 488 15.00 -1.57 -9.01
CA ALA A 488 14.89 -1.97 -10.41
C ALA A 488 15.66 -1.00 -11.33
N VAL A 489 15.48 0.32 -11.14
CA VAL A 489 16.22 1.32 -11.91
C VAL A 489 17.72 1.23 -11.63
N LYS A 490 18.14 1.31 -10.36
CA LYS A 490 19.54 1.45 -9.97
C LYS A 490 20.36 0.18 -10.20
N GLN A 491 19.77 -1.00 -9.99
CA GLN A 491 20.48 -2.28 -9.97
C GLN A 491 20.23 -3.12 -11.24
N ARG A 492 19.07 -2.95 -11.89
CA ARG A 492 18.68 -3.71 -13.09
C ARG A 492 18.65 -2.86 -14.37
N GLY A 493 18.72 -1.54 -14.25
CA GLY A 493 18.71 -0.63 -15.40
C GLY A 493 17.33 -0.40 -16.01
N ALA A 494 16.24 -0.72 -15.28
CA ALA A 494 14.88 -0.51 -15.73
C ALA A 494 14.61 0.96 -16.10
N LYS A 495 13.82 1.21 -17.15
CA LYS A 495 13.41 2.56 -17.56
C LYS A 495 12.13 2.94 -16.82
N LEU A 496 12.26 3.86 -15.86
CA LEU A 496 11.13 4.40 -15.12
C LEU A 496 10.54 5.63 -15.82
N ILE A 497 9.25 5.59 -16.14
CA ILE A 497 8.48 6.71 -16.67
C ILE A 497 7.53 7.18 -15.57
N ILE A 498 7.65 8.45 -15.17
CA ILE A 498 6.69 9.11 -14.29
C ILE A 498 5.71 9.90 -15.16
N MET A 499 4.42 9.75 -14.90
CA MET A 499 3.35 10.53 -15.51
C MET A 499 2.55 11.19 -14.39
N ASP A 500 2.88 12.44 -14.07
CA ASP A 500 2.23 13.20 -13.00
C ASP A 500 2.44 14.69 -13.32
N PRO A 501 1.44 15.58 -13.16
CA PRO A 501 1.66 17.01 -13.36
C PRO A 501 2.72 17.56 -12.41
N ARG A 502 2.81 17.00 -11.20
CA ARG A 502 3.77 17.40 -10.17
C ARG A 502 5.02 16.52 -10.24
N ARG A 503 6.19 17.14 -10.17
CA ARG A 503 7.43 16.38 -9.92
C ARG A 503 7.40 15.76 -8.52
N GLN A 504 8.20 14.73 -8.35
CA GLN A 504 8.26 13.97 -7.10
C GLN A 504 9.66 13.42 -6.87
N SER A 505 10.00 13.06 -5.63
CA SER A 505 11.32 12.50 -5.29
C SER A 505 11.71 11.31 -6.17
N LEU A 506 10.75 10.48 -6.59
CA LEU A 506 10.98 9.37 -7.49
C LEU A 506 11.41 9.80 -8.92
N SER A 507 11.08 11.03 -9.34
CA SER A 507 11.42 11.58 -10.66
C SER A 507 12.93 11.71 -10.88
N ARG A 508 13.75 11.77 -9.81
CA ARG A 508 15.23 11.76 -9.93
C ARG A 508 15.79 10.46 -10.49
N HIS A 509 15.01 9.39 -10.42
CA HIS A 509 15.34 8.07 -10.96
C HIS A 509 14.67 7.82 -12.32
N ALA A 510 13.83 8.74 -12.78
CA ALA A 510 13.04 8.53 -13.98
C ALA A 510 13.89 8.69 -15.25
N TYR A 511 13.69 7.79 -16.20
CA TYR A 511 14.12 7.97 -17.58
C TYR A 511 13.41 9.17 -18.22
N LYS A 512 12.10 9.30 -17.99
CA LYS A 512 11.32 10.49 -18.35
C LYS A 512 10.27 10.80 -17.30
N HIS A 513 9.99 12.08 -17.16
CA HIS A 513 8.86 12.60 -16.42
C HIS A 513 7.95 13.35 -17.41
N LEU A 514 6.72 12.88 -17.58
CA LEU A 514 5.69 13.53 -18.39
C LEU A 514 4.80 14.38 -17.48
N ALA A 515 5.13 15.67 -17.39
CA ALA A 515 4.36 16.67 -16.65
C ALA A 515 3.19 17.17 -17.50
N PHE A 516 2.17 16.32 -17.67
CA PHE A 516 0.99 16.68 -18.44
C PHE A 516 0.11 17.66 -17.65
N ARG A 517 -0.76 18.41 -18.32
CA ARG A 517 -1.68 19.35 -17.67
C ARG A 517 -2.71 18.60 -16.83
N ASN A 518 -2.98 19.07 -15.61
CA ASN A 518 -3.94 18.44 -14.70
C ASN A 518 -5.27 18.11 -15.42
N GLY A 519 -5.77 16.88 -15.23
CA GLY A 519 -7.06 16.44 -15.80
C GLY A 519 -7.03 16.16 -17.32
N THR A 520 -5.86 15.96 -17.92
CA THR A 520 -5.72 15.66 -19.36
C THR A 520 -5.05 14.31 -19.65
N ASP A 521 -5.05 13.42 -18.66
CA ASP A 521 -4.45 12.08 -18.71
C ASP A 521 -4.99 11.25 -19.88
N VAL A 522 -6.32 11.20 -20.08
CA VAL A 522 -6.95 10.47 -21.19
C VAL A 522 -6.41 10.94 -22.54
N ALA A 523 -6.15 12.24 -22.72
CA ALA A 523 -5.61 12.78 -23.97
C ALA A 523 -4.18 12.27 -24.23
N MET A 524 -3.33 12.26 -23.21
CA MET A 524 -1.97 11.71 -23.29
C MET A 524 -1.99 10.20 -23.56
N LEU A 525 -2.80 9.43 -22.83
CA LEU A 525 -2.84 7.97 -22.95
C LEU A 525 -3.43 7.53 -24.28
N ASN A 526 -4.48 8.19 -24.77
CA ASN A 526 -5.02 7.93 -26.11
C ASN A 526 -4.02 8.27 -27.22
N ALA A 527 -3.19 9.31 -27.04
CA ALA A 527 -2.11 9.57 -27.98
C ALA A 527 -1.04 8.47 -28.02
N MET A 528 -0.72 7.88 -26.86
CA MET A 528 0.18 6.73 -26.83
C MET A 528 -0.44 5.51 -27.51
N LEU A 529 -1.72 5.22 -27.22
CA LEU A 529 -2.47 4.14 -27.88
C LEU A 529 -2.53 4.35 -29.40
N ASN A 530 -2.74 5.59 -29.85
CA ASN A 530 -2.75 5.96 -31.27
C ASN A 530 -1.43 5.56 -31.95
N VAL A 531 -0.29 5.94 -31.36
CA VAL A 531 1.03 5.60 -31.90
C VAL A 531 1.23 4.08 -31.99
N ILE A 532 0.86 3.34 -30.94
CA ILE A 532 1.01 1.88 -30.91
C ILE A 532 0.17 1.21 -31.98
N VAL A 533 -1.06 1.69 -32.20
CA VAL A 533 -1.97 1.17 -33.23
C VAL A 533 -1.51 1.54 -34.64
N GLU A 534 -1.17 2.81 -34.87
CA GLU A 534 -0.76 3.33 -36.18
C GLU A 534 0.56 2.70 -36.66
N GLU A 535 1.55 2.58 -35.77
CA GLU A 535 2.84 1.97 -36.06
C GLU A 535 2.83 0.43 -35.98
N LYS A 536 1.68 -0.18 -35.66
CA LYS A 536 1.51 -1.64 -35.50
C LYS A 536 2.50 -2.26 -34.50
N LEU A 537 2.64 -1.63 -33.34
CA LEU A 537 3.50 -2.09 -32.24
C LEU A 537 2.74 -2.92 -31.20
N TYR A 538 1.48 -3.27 -31.47
CA TYR A 538 0.65 -4.13 -30.63
C TYR A 538 0.97 -5.62 -30.84
N ASP A 539 0.65 -6.45 -29.85
CA ASP A 539 0.83 -7.90 -29.91
C ASP A 539 -0.40 -8.58 -30.56
N GLU A 540 -0.28 -8.89 -31.85
CA GLU A 540 -1.33 -9.54 -32.64
C GLU A 540 -1.79 -10.89 -32.06
N GLN A 541 -0.86 -11.70 -31.55
CA GLN A 541 -1.17 -13.03 -31.04
C GLN A 541 -1.90 -12.94 -29.70
N TYR A 542 -1.42 -12.05 -28.82
CA TYR A 542 -2.06 -11.80 -27.53
C TYR A 542 -3.48 -11.25 -27.73
N ILE A 543 -3.65 -10.28 -28.63
CA ILE A 543 -4.97 -9.70 -28.92
C ILE A 543 -5.94 -10.78 -29.42
N ALA A 544 -5.51 -11.61 -30.37
CA ALA A 544 -6.35 -12.67 -30.93
C ALA A 544 -6.74 -13.74 -29.90
N GLY A 545 -5.80 -14.13 -29.02
CA GLY A 545 -6.01 -15.19 -28.03
C GLY A 545 -6.75 -14.74 -26.76
N TYR A 546 -6.48 -13.54 -26.28
CA TYR A 546 -6.82 -13.12 -24.91
C TYR A 546 -7.66 -11.86 -24.80
N THR A 547 -8.01 -11.21 -25.92
CA THR A 547 -8.78 -9.96 -25.88
C THR A 547 -10.00 -9.98 -26.79
N GLU A 548 -10.89 -9.03 -26.56
CA GLU A 548 -12.00 -8.69 -27.44
C GLU A 548 -12.16 -7.19 -27.60
N ASN A 549 -12.88 -6.78 -28.64
CA ASN A 549 -13.22 -5.38 -28.94
C ASN A 549 -12.04 -4.47 -29.36
N PHE A 550 -10.96 -5.04 -29.91
CA PHE A 550 -9.81 -4.28 -30.41
C PHE A 550 -10.15 -3.39 -31.62
N GLU A 551 -11.04 -3.83 -32.52
CA GLU A 551 -11.43 -3.03 -33.69
C GLU A 551 -12.14 -1.72 -33.30
N ALA A 552 -12.99 -1.73 -32.27
CA ALA A 552 -13.60 -0.52 -31.75
C ALA A 552 -12.56 0.46 -31.17
N LEU A 553 -11.47 -0.05 -30.58
CA LEU A 553 -10.35 0.78 -30.16
C LEU A 553 -9.65 1.43 -31.36
N LYS A 554 -9.34 0.64 -32.40
CA LYS A 554 -8.72 1.15 -33.63
C LYS A 554 -9.54 2.27 -34.26
N GLU A 555 -10.84 2.07 -34.40
CA GLU A 555 -11.74 3.06 -34.98
C GLU A 555 -11.76 4.37 -34.18
N LYS A 556 -11.76 4.27 -32.84
CA LYS A 556 -11.78 5.45 -31.98
C LYS A 556 -10.43 6.17 -31.94
N ILE A 557 -9.32 5.43 -31.96
CA ILE A 557 -8.02 6.00 -31.62
C ILE A 557 -7.43 6.91 -32.71
N VAL A 558 -7.93 6.84 -33.94
CA VAL A 558 -7.47 7.67 -35.08
C VAL A 558 -7.59 9.17 -34.82
N ASP A 559 -8.52 9.59 -33.96
CA ASP A 559 -8.75 11.00 -33.65
C ASP A 559 -7.73 11.58 -32.66
N PHE A 560 -6.94 10.73 -32.00
CA PHE A 560 -6.06 11.10 -30.92
C PHE A 560 -4.58 11.10 -31.33
N THR A 561 -4.26 11.61 -32.52
CA THR A 561 -2.85 11.70 -32.94
C THR A 561 -2.02 12.52 -31.95
N PRO A 562 -0.73 12.22 -31.75
CA PRO A 562 0.14 13.01 -30.88
C PRO A 562 0.14 14.51 -31.18
N GLU A 563 0.04 14.91 -32.45
CA GLU A 563 -0.02 16.33 -32.86
C GLU A 563 -1.30 17.02 -32.36
N LYS A 564 -2.43 16.32 -32.38
CA LYS A 564 -3.70 16.86 -31.89
C LYS A 564 -3.73 16.91 -30.37
N MET A 565 -3.11 15.93 -29.70
CA MET A 565 -3.17 15.81 -28.24
C MET A 565 -2.09 16.60 -27.50
N ALA A 566 -0.93 16.87 -28.13
CA ALA A 566 0.12 17.70 -27.57
C ALA A 566 -0.36 19.08 -27.06
N PRO A 567 -1.16 19.87 -27.82
CA PRO A 567 -1.70 21.13 -27.31
C PRO A 567 -2.78 20.95 -26.24
N VAL A 568 -3.31 19.75 -26.01
CA VAL A 568 -4.29 19.46 -24.95
C VAL A 568 -3.55 19.07 -23.67
N CYS A 569 -2.74 18.02 -23.72
CA CYS A 569 -2.06 17.49 -22.54
C CYS A 569 -0.76 18.22 -22.18
N GLY A 570 -0.21 19.03 -23.09
CA GLY A 570 1.02 19.78 -22.85
C GLY A 570 2.30 18.96 -22.99
N ILE A 571 2.24 17.74 -23.53
CA ILE A 571 3.41 16.90 -23.82
C ILE A 571 3.72 16.94 -25.31
N ASP A 572 4.97 17.16 -25.67
CA ASP A 572 5.40 17.18 -27.08
C ASP A 572 5.05 15.88 -27.80
N ALA A 573 4.58 16.00 -29.05
CA ALA A 573 4.15 14.88 -29.88
C ALA A 573 5.25 13.81 -30.05
N GLU A 574 6.52 14.21 -30.15
CA GLU A 574 7.62 13.25 -30.27
C GLU A 574 7.97 12.57 -28.95
N THR A 575 7.79 13.24 -27.83
CA THR A 575 7.91 12.61 -26.51
C THR A 575 6.82 11.55 -26.31
N LEU A 576 5.58 11.83 -26.75
CA LEU A 576 4.50 10.84 -26.73
C LEU A 576 4.85 9.61 -27.56
N ARG A 577 5.40 9.80 -28.78
CA ARG A 577 5.87 8.70 -29.63
C ARG A 577 7.00 7.90 -29.00
N GLU A 578 8.01 8.58 -28.47
CA GLU A 578 9.16 7.94 -27.83
C GLU A 578 8.71 7.03 -26.69
N VAL A 579 7.84 7.51 -25.82
CA VAL A 579 7.34 6.76 -24.67
C VAL A 579 6.42 5.61 -25.10
N ALA A 580 5.52 5.84 -26.06
CA ALA A 580 4.66 4.79 -26.62
C ALA A 580 5.48 3.65 -27.25
N ARG A 581 6.48 3.99 -28.07
CA ARG A 581 7.41 3.04 -28.70
C ARG A 581 8.22 2.28 -27.66
N LEU A 582 8.72 2.96 -26.62
CA LEU A 582 9.49 2.34 -25.55
C LEU A 582 8.65 1.30 -24.79
N TYR A 583 7.43 1.66 -24.40
CA TYR A 583 6.52 0.77 -23.68
C TYR A 583 6.12 -0.45 -24.53
N ALA A 584 5.72 -0.23 -25.79
CA ALA A 584 5.25 -1.31 -26.66
C ALA A 584 6.36 -2.29 -27.09
N ARG A 585 7.61 -1.83 -27.20
CA ARG A 585 8.75 -2.68 -27.60
C ARG A 585 9.42 -3.41 -26.44
N ALA A 586 9.12 -3.05 -25.19
CA ALA A 586 9.73 -3.65 -24.02
C ALA A 586 9.22 -5.08 -23.82
N LYS A 587 10.13 -6.00 -23.45
CA LYS A 587 9.77 -7.42 -23.25
C LYS A 587 8.88 -7.61 -22.02
N SER A 588 9.09 -6.78 -21.01
CA SER A 588 8.32 -6.73 -19.79
C SER A 588 8.08 -5.28 -19.34
N SER A 589 6.81 -4.91 -19.24
CA SER A 589 6.40 -3.60 -18.73
C SER A 589 5.30 -3.72 -17.69
N ILE A 590 5.41 -2.95 -16.61
CA ILE A 590 4.40 -2.90 -15.54
C ILE A 590 3.91 -1.46 -15.31
N ILE A 591 2.60 -1.32 -15.10
CA ILE A 591 1.95 -0.03 -14.84
C ILE A 591 1.49 0.03 -13.38
N PHE A 592 1.97 1.04 -12.68
CA PHE A 592 1.53 1.45 -11.36
C PHE A 592 0.70 2.71 -11.45
N TRP A 593 -0.46 2.75 -10.79
CA TRP A 593 -1.22 3.98 -10.69
C TRP A 593 -1.85 4.20 -9.33
N GLY A 594 -2.28 5.43 -9.10
CA GLY A 594 -2.86 5.84 -7.83
C GLY A 594 -4.00 6.84 -8.02
N MET A 595 -4.03 7.79 -7.10
CA MET A 595 -5.17 8.67 -6.88
C MET A 595 -5.33 9.77 -7.92
N GLY A 596 -4.24 10.15 -8.60
CA GLY A 596 -4.29 11.07 -9.76
C GLY A 596 -4.96 10.45 -10.99
N VAL A 597 -5.16 9.14 -11.00
CA VAL A 597 -5.97 8.46 -12.02
C VAL A 597 -7.42 8.34 -11.56
N SER A 598 -7.65 7.87 -10.33
CA SER A 598 -8.99 7.48 -9.88
C SER A 598 -9.88 8.63 -9.41
N GLN A 599 -9.36 9.68 -8.78
CA GLN A 599 -10.17 10.76 -8.16
C GLN A 599 -10.45 11.92 -9.12
N HIS A 600 -11.02 11.56 -10.27
CA HIS A 600 -11.48 12.48 -11.31
C HIS A 600 -12.87 12.05 -11.78
N VAL A 601 -13.65 12.99 -12.34
CA VAL A 601 -14.93 12.64 -12.99
C VAL A 601 -14.77 11.70 -14.19
N HIS A 602 -13.54 11.57 -14.71
CA HIS A 602 -13.15 10.67 -15.78
C HIS A 602 -12.15 9.59 -15.30
N GLY A 603 -12.15 9.27 -14.01
CA GLY A 603 -11.17 8.33 -13.45
C GLY A 603 -11.32 6.89 -13.96
N THR A 604 -12.55 6.47 -14.28
CA THR A 604 -12.80 5.16 -14.92
C THR A 604 -12.22 5.13 -16.33
N ASP A 605 -12.31 6.25 -17.07
CA ASP A 605 -11.75 6.38 -18.41
C ASP A 605 -10.21 6.43 -18.42
N ASN A 606 -9.59 7.06 -17.43
CA ASN A 606 -8.14 6.96 -17.23
C ASN A 606 -7.72 5.49 -17.07
N SER A 607 -8.42 4.75 -16.21
CA SER A 607 -8.13 3.35 -15.93
C SER A 607 -8.34 2.46 -17.17
N ARG A 608 -9.40 2.71 -17.95
CA ARG A 608 -9.66 2.02 -19.23
C ARG A 608 -8.51 2.21 -20.22
N CYS A 609 -7.93 3.40 -20.32
CA CYS A 609 -6.78 3.65 -21.18
C CYS A 609 -5.54 2.83 -20.75
N LEU A 610 -5.27 2.76 -19.44
CA LEU A 610 -4.17 1.96 -18.91
C LEU A 610 -4.36 0.46 -19.15
N ILE A 611 -5.59 -0.03 -18.96
CA ILE A 611 -5.95 -1.42 -19.26
C ILE A 611 -5.77 -1.70 -20.76
N ALA A 612 -6.26 -0.80 -21.63
CA ALA A 612 -6.08 -0.94 -23.07
C ALA A 612 -4.60 -0.97 -23.48
N LEU A 613 -3.76 -0.10 -22.91
CA LEU A 613 -2.31 -0.09 -23.17
C LEU A 613 -1.68 -1.45 -22.85
N ALA A 614 -1.97 -2.00 -21.67
CA ALA A 614 -1.42 -3.29 -21.24
C ALA A 614 -1.96 -4.46 -22.07
N LEU A 615 -3.25 -4.44 -22.43
CA LEU A 615 -3.87 -5.51 -23.23
C LEU A 615 -3.35 -5.54 -24.66
N ILE A 616 -3.26 -4.39 -25.35
CA ILE A 616 -2.80 -4.38 -26.74
C ILE A 616 -1.32 -4.70 -26.89
N THR A 617 -0.53 -4.59 -25.81
CA THR A 617 0.92 -4.87 -25.80
C THR A 617 1.27 -6.20 -25.13
N GLY A 618 0.30 -7.00 -24.69
CA GLY A 618 0.55 -8.30 -24.05
C GLY A 618 1.33 -8.21 -22.73
N GLN A 619 1.11 -7.15 -21.96
CA GLN A 619 1.82 -6.84 -20.71
C GLN A 619 1.02 -7.26 -19.47
N ILE A 620 0.32 -8.40 -19.53
CA ILE A 620 -0.37 -9.03 -18.39
C ILE A 620 -0.10 -10.53 -18.43
N GLY A 621 0.00 -11.17 -17.25
CA GLY A 621 0.14 -12.64 -17.14
C GLY A 621 1.55 -13.19 -17.22
N ARG A 622 2.59 -12.33 -17.24
CA ARG A 622 4.01 -12.73 -17.33
C ARG A 622 4.88 -12.03 -16.26
N PRO A 623 6.04 -12.62 -15.87
CA PRO A 623 7.00 -11.95 -15.00
C PRO A 623 7.42 -10.57 -15.51
N GLY A 624 7.52 -9.59 -14.60
CA GLY A 624 7.84 -8.19 -14.94
C GLY A 624 6.72 -7.42 -15.64
N THR A 625 5.53 -8.02 -15.81
CA THR A 625 4.38 -7.39 -16.47
C THR A 625 3.21 -7.20 -15.52
N GLY A 626 2.32 -6.27 -15.84
CA GLY A 626 1.01 -6.22 -15.19
C GLY A 626 0.45 -4.82 -14.96
N LEU A 627 -0.69 -4.83 -14.28
CA LEU A 627 -1.45 -3.69 -13.83
C LEU A 627 -1.52 -3.73 -12.29
N HIS A 628 -1.04 -2.67 -11.66
CA HIS A 628 -1.01 -2.56 -10.20
C HIS A 628 -1.55 -1.20 -9.74
N PRO A 629 -2.88 -1.09 -9.44
CA PRO A 629 -3.40 0.05 -8.68
C PRO A 629 -2.80 0.00 -7.27
N LEU A 630 -1.99 0.99 -6.90
CA LEU A 630 -1.37 1.09 -5.58
C LEU A 630 -2.45 1.39 -4.52
N ARG A 631 -2.98 0.35 -3.90
CA ARG A 631 -4.07 0.42 -2.94
C ARG A 631 -3.64 1.17 -1.67
N GLY A 632 -4.52 2.04 -1.16
CA GLY A 632 -4.22 3.01 -0.10
C GLY A 632 -4.04 2.40 1.30
N GLN A 633 -5.14 2.10 1.99
CA GLN A 633 -5.11 1.58 3.37
C GLN A 633 -4.60 0.14 3.45
N ASN A 634 -4.08 -0.24 4.61
CA ASN A 634 -3.47 -1.55 4.89
C ASN A 634 -4.35 -2.74 4.50
N ASN A 635 -5.68 -2.65 4.70
CA ASN A 635 -6.61 -3.73 4.41
C ASN A 635 -7.66 -3.42 3.36
N VAL A 636 -7.47 -2.40 2.53
CA VAL A 636 -8.52 -1.98 1.58
C VAL A 636 -8.85 -3.08 0.57
N GLN A 637 -7.88 -3.94 0.22
CA GLN A 637 -8.10 -5.12 -0.61
C GLN A 637 -8.97 -6.13 0.15
N GLY A 638 -8.58 -6.51 1.37
CA GLY A 638 -9.31 -7.51 2.15
C GLY A 638 -10.71 -7.09 2.59
N ALA A 639 -10.91 -5.83 2.94
CA ALA A 639 -12.22 -5.23 3.19
C ALA A 639 -13.14 -5.31 1.95
N SER A 640 -12.58 -5.08 0.76
CA SER A 640 -13.31 -5.21 -0.50
C SER A 640 -13.60 -6.67 -0.83
N ASP A 641 -12.63 -7.57 -0.63
CA ASP A 641 -12.76 -9.02 -0.82
C ASP A 641 -13.84 -9.58 0.11
N ALA A 642 -13.94 -9.09 1.35
CA ALA A 642 -14.97 -9.46 2.32
C ALA A 642 -16.36 -8.89 2.00
N GLY A 643 -16.51 -8.06 0.96
CA GLY A 643 -17.81 -7.57 0.50
C GLY A 643 -18.32 -6.30 1.19
N LEU A 644 -17.46 -5.45 1.76
CA LEU A 644 -17.85 -4.11 2.26
C LEU A 644 -18.22 -3.12 1.14
N ILE A 645 -18.91 -3.58 0.10
CA ILE A 645 -19.23 -2.82 -1.10
C ILE A 645 -20.72 -2.99 -1.37
N PRO A 646 -21.47 -1.92 -1.68
CA PRO A 646 -22.94 -1.96 -1.68
C PRO A 646 -23.54 -2.79 -2.82
N MET A 647 -22.76 -3.13 -3.84
CA MET A 647 -23.21 -3.86 -5.03
C MET A 647 -22.70 -5.31 -5.12
N VAL A 648 -21.89 -5.78 -4.15
CA VAL A 648 -21.33 -7.13 -4.16
C VAL A 648 -21.28 -7.77 -2.77
N TYR A 649 -21.46 -9.08 -2.72
CA TYR A 649 -21.09 -9.98 -1.63
C TYR A 649 -19.57 -10.28 -1.65
N PRO A 650 -19.03 -11.08 -0.70
CA PRO A 650 -17.62 -11.49 -0.74
C PRO A 650 -17.14 -12.02 -2.10
N ASP A 651 -15.87 -11.78 -2.41
CA ASP A 651 -15.20 -12.06 -3.70
C ASP A 651 -15.84 -11.37 -4.92
N TYR A 652 -16.32 -10.13 -4.72
CA TYR A 652 -16.91 -9.28 -5.76
C TYR A 652 -18.13 -9.91 -6.47
N GLN A 653 -18.85 -10.81 -5.80
CA GLN A 653 -20.02 -11.48 -6.36
C GLN A 653 -21.24 -10.55 -6.31
N SER A 654 -21.80 -10.19 -7.47
CA SER A 654 -22.90 -9.20 -7.54
C SER A 654 -24.16 -9.60 -6.78
N VAL A 655 -24.72 -8.65 -6.01
CA VAL A 655 -25.98 -8.84 -5.25
C VAL A 655 -27.22 -9.02 -6.15
N GLU A 656 -27.14 -8.56 -7.40
CA GLU A 656 -28.25 -8.61 -8.35
C GLU A 656 -28.41 -9.99 -9.00
N LYS A 657 -27.34 -10.81 -9.00
CA LYS A 657 -27.37 -12.16 -9.56
C LYS A 657 -28.15 -13.10 -8.64
N ALA A 658 -29.31 -13.58 -9.09
CA ALA A 658 -30.20 -14.43 -8.30
C ALA A 658 -29.49 -15.68 -7.73
N ALA A 659 -28.75 -16.42 -8.55
CA ALA A 659 -28.04 -17.62 -8.11
C ALA A 659 -26.98 -17.34 -7.02
N VAL A 660 -26.31 -16.19 -7.07
CA VAL A 660 -25.37 -15.78 -6.01
C VAL A 660 -26.15 -15.45 -4.74
N ARG A 661 -27.22 -14.66 -4.85
CA ARG A 661 -28.04 -14.29 -3.71
C ARG A 661 -28.64 -15.52 -3.03
N GLU A 662 -29.20 -16.47 -3.78
CA GLU A 662 -29.75 -17.72 -3.26
C GLU A 662 -28.71 -18.52 -2.45
N LEU A 663 -27.45 -18.56 -2.92
CA LEU A 663 -26.34 -19.18 -2.16
C LEU A 663 -26.13 -18.51 -0.79
N PHE A 664 -26.11 -17.18 -0.73
CA PHE A 664 -25.94 -16.46 0.53
C PHE A 664 -27.19 -16.52 1.42
N GLU A 665 -28.40 -16.53 0.84
CA GLU A 665 -29.65 -16.71 1.57
C GLU A 665 -29.74 -18.09 2.22
N GLU A 666 -29.32 -19.14 1.52
CA GLU A 666 -29.21 -20.50 2.06
C GLU A 666 -28.14 -20.55 3.17
N PHE A 667 -26.96 -20.00 2.91
CA PHE A 667 -25.83 -20.04 3.83
C PHE A 667 -26.10 -19.26 5.13
N TRP A 668 -26.72 -18.08 5.06
CA TRP A 668 -27.04 -17.25 6.23
C TRP A 668 -28.44 -17.50 6.81
N GLY A 669 -29.30 -18.24 6.12
CA GLY A 669 -30.64 -18.61 6.59
C GLY A 669 -31.66 -17.47 6.61
N GLN A 670 -31.48 -16.44 5.78
CA GLN A 670 -32.35 -15.26 5.73
C GLN A 670 -32.39 -14.67 4.32
N SER A 671 -33.54 -14.13 3.90
CA SER A 671 -33.69 -13.42 2.63
C SER A 671 -32.88 -12.12 2.60
N LEU A 672 -32.33 -11.78 1.43
CA LEU A 672 -31.44 -10.65 1.21
C LEU A 672 -32.01 -9.66 0.19
N ASP A 673 -31.64 -8.38 0.31
CA ASP A 673 -32.06 -7.35 -0.64
C ASP A 673 -31.46 -7.62 -2.04
N PRO A 674 -32.29 -7.75 -3.10
CA PRO A 674 -31.80 -7.98 -4.46
C PRO A 674 -31.23 -6.73 -5.13
N GLN A 675 -31.33 -5.56 -4.50
CA GLN A 675 -30.89 -4.28 -5.07
C GLN A 675 -29.55 -3.84 -4.50
N ARG A 676 -28.77 -3.13 -5.33
CA ARG A 676 -27.54 -2.45 -4.88
C ARG A 676 -27.89 -1.41 -3.81
N GLY A 677 -27.04 -1.29 -2.80
CA GLY A 677 -27.11 -0.19 -1.85
C GLY A 677 -26.54 1.12 -2.39
N LEU A 678 -26.68 2.17 -1.59
CA LEU A 678 -26.13 3.49 -1.86
C LEU A 678 -24.63 3.55 -1.53
N THR A 679 -23.88 4.36 -2.28
CA THR A 679 -22.45 4.62 -2.02
C THR A 679 -22.22 5.74 -1.01
N VAL A 680 -21.00 5.88 -0.46
CA VAL A 680 -20.64 6.88 0.57
C VAL A 680 -21.24 8.27 0.32
N VAL A 681 -21.00 8.87 -0.85
CA VAL A 681 -21.49 10.23 -1.17
C VAL A 681 -22.99 10.26 -1.42
N GLU A 682 -23.56 9.18 -1.96
CA GLU A 682 -25.02 9.06 -2.15
C GLU A 682 -25.75 8.92 -0.82
N ILE A 683 -25.15 8.26 0.17
CA ILE A 683 -25.68 8.14 1.54
C ILE A 683 -25.82 9.52 2.18
N MET A 684 -24.81 10.39 2.08
CA MET A 684 -24.92 11.76 2.62
C MET A 684 -26.09 12.54 1.99
N ARG A 685 -26.30 12.40 0.67
CA ARG A 685 -27.45 13.01 -0.03
C ARG A 685 -28.78 12.42 0.44
N ALA A 686 -28.84 11.11 0.64
CA ALA A 686 -30.04 10.42 1.12
C ALA A 686 -30.40 10.81 2.57
N ILE A 687 -29.41 11.15 3.40
CA ILE A 687 -29.65 11.72 4.75
C ILE A 687 -30.32 13.10 4.63
N HIS A 688 -29.81 13.98 3.77
CA HIS A 688 -30.45 15.28 3.50
C HIS A 688 -31.88 15.14 2.97
N ALA A 689 -32.15 14.10 2.17
CA ALA A 689 -33.47 13.77 1.67
C ALA A 689 -34.41 13.14 2.72
N GLY A 690 -33.90 12.80 3.91
CA GLY A 690 -34.65 12.12 4.97
C GLY A 690 -34.89 10.62 4.70
N GLU A 691 -34.23 10.05 3.68
CA GLU A 691 -34.35 8.64 3.31
C GLU A 691 -33.52 7.75 4.24
N ILE A 692 -32.32 8.21 4.62
CA ILE A 692 -31.49 7.58 5.67
C ILE A 692 -31.62 8.39 6.94
N ARG A 693 -31.93 7.72 8.04
CA ARG A 693 -32.17 8.35 9.35
C ARG A 693 -31.25 7.81 10.44
N GLY A 694 -30.66 6.64 10.25
CA GLY A 694 -29.74 6.03 11.21
C GLY A 694 -28.49 5.47 10.56
N MET A 695 -27.38 5.50 11.28
CA MET A 695 -26.10 5.05 10.72
C MET A 695 -25.18 4.43 11.78
N PHE A 696 -24.39 3.44 11.36
CA PHE A 696 -23.28 2.89 12.14
C PHE A 696 -21.95 3.09 11.38
N VAL A 697 -21.01 3.79 12.00
CA VAL A 697 -19.68 4.06 11.43
C VAL A 697 -18.62 3.32 12.25
N GLU A 698 -17.89 2.42 11.61
CA GLU A 698 -16.74 1.71 12.16
C GLU A 698 -15.45 2.27 11.54
N GLY A 699 -14.57 2.84 12.36
CA GLY A 699 -13.19 3.16 11.99
C GLY A 699 -13.03 3.99 10.71
N GLU A 700 -13.95 4.92 10.46
CA GLU A 700 -14.02 5.84 9.33
C GLU A 700 -14.32 7.25 9.84
N ASN A 701 -13.89 8.29 9.10
CA ASN A 701 -14.05 9.68 9.53
C ASN A 701 -14.64 10.58 8.42
N PRO A 702 -15.88 10.33 7.96
CA PRO A 702 -16.53 11.10 6.89
C PRO A 702 -16.59 12.62 7.16
N ALA A 703 -16.67 13.06 8.43
CA ALA A 703 -16.61 14.49 8.79
C ALA A 703 -15.26 15.18 8.50
N MET A 704 -14.27 14.42 8.04
CA MET A 704 -12.97 14.89 7.56
C MET A 704 -12.59 14.36 6.17
N SER A 705 -13.02 13.14 5.80
CA SER A 705 -12.59 12.47 4.55
C SER A 705 -13.49 12.71 3.34
N ASP A 706 -14.77 12.99 3.53
CA ASP A 706 -15.73 13.17 2.43
C ASP A 706 -15.52 14.51 1.72
N PRO A 707 -15.90 14.64 0.43
CA PRO A 707 -15.87 15.93 -0.26
C PRO A 707 -16.96 16.85 0.29
N ASP A 708 -16.76 18.17 0.18
CA ASP A 708 -17.71 19.18 0.68
C ASP A 708 -18.09 18.91 2.15
N LEU A 709 -17.13 19.12 3.05
CA LEU A 709 -17.32 18.81 4.47
C LEU A 709 -18.48 19.57 5.12
N ASN A 710 -18.87 20.74 4.59
CA ASN A 710 -20.05 21.44 5.07
C ASN A 710 -21.31 20.60 4.84
N HIS A 711 -21.44 20.00 3.65
CA HIS A 711 -22.54 19.09 3.33
C HIS A 711 -22.52 17.81 4.17
N ALA A 712 -21.33 17.19 4.31
CA ALA A 712 -21.18 15.93 5.04
C ALA A 712 -21.45 16.08 6.55
N ARG A 713 -20.89 17.12 7.20
CA ARG A 713 -21.12 17.38 8.63
C ARG A 713 -22.58 17.72 8.92
N HIS A 714 -23.22 18.49 8.05
CA HIS A 714 -24.64 18.78 8.18
C HIS A 714 -25.50 17.52 8.05
N ALA A 715 -25.17 16.61 7.12
CA ALA A 715 -25.83 15.30 7.02
C ALA A 715 -25.70 14.50 8.32
N LEU A 716 -24.49 14.37 8.86
CA LEU A 716 -24.26 13.61 10.10
C LEU A 716 -25.04 14.18 11.29
N ALA A 717 -25.16 15.50 11.39
CA ALA A 717 -25.96 16.17 12.42
C ALA A 717 -27.48 15.95 12.27
N MET A 718 -27.97 15.68 11.06
CA MET A 718 -29.40 15.43 10.79
C MET A 718 -29.88 14.01 11.14
N LEU A 719 -28.96 13.06 11.37
CA LEU A 719 -29.33 11.68 11.70
C LEU A 719 -30.06 11.60 13.05
N ASP A 720 -31.14 10.83 13.08
CA ASP A 720 -31.88 10.50 14.31
C ASP A 720 -31.06 9.66 15.28
N HIS A 721 -30.16 8.82 14.74
CA HIS A 721 -29.31 7.95 15.53
C HIS A 721 -27.99 7.62 14.80
N LEU A 722 -26.86 8.00 15.38
CA LEU A 722 -25.53 7.75 14.86
C LEU A 722 -24.70 7.01 15.92
N VAL A 723 -24.22 5.82 15.56
CA VAL A 723 -23.27 5.04 16.37
C VAL A 723 -21.90 5.15 15.72
N VAL A 724 -20.88 5.51 16.49
CA VAL A 724 -19.49 5.59 16.03
C VAL A 724 -18.61 4.67 16.86
N GLN A 725 -17.92 3.75 16.19
CA GLN A 725 -16.91 2.89 16.79
C GLN A 725 -15.53 3.34 16.31
N ASP A 726 -14.70 3.84 17.21
CA ASP A 726 -13.42 4.48 16.86
C ASP A 726 -12.41 4.36 18.01
N LEU A 727 -11.15 4.70 17.72
CA LEU A 727 -10.05 4.75 18.67
C LEU A 727 -10.03 6.04 19.49
N PHE A 728 -10.49 7.12 18.87
CA PHE A 728 -10.46 8.48 19.39
C PHE A 728 -11.82 9.13 19.21
N LEU A 729 -12.09 10.20 19.96
CA LEU A 729 -13.20 11.09 19.63
C LEU A 729 -12.84 11.89 18.38
N THR A 730 -13.14 11.33 17.21
CA THR A 730 -12.91 11.92 15.88
C THR A 730 -13.99 12.95 15.55
N GLU A 731 -13.77 13.73 14.49
CA GLU A 731 -14.72 14.74 14.02
C GLU A 731 -16.07 14.12 13.65
N THR A 732 -16.09 12.87 13.19
CA THR A 732 -17.34 12.13 12.96
C THR A 732 -18.02 11.75 14.28
N ALA A 733 -17.23 11.33 15.28
CA ALA A 733 -17.74 11.01 16.61
C ALA A 733 -18.36 12.21 17.32
N PHE A 734 -18.00 13.45 16.95
CA PHE A 734 -18.62 14.66 17.48
C PHE A 734 -20.13 14.64 17.27
N HIS A 735 -20.62 14.12 16.14
CA HIS A 735 -22.05 14.08 15.82
C HIS A 735 -22.76 12.80 16.33
N ALA A 736 -22.05 11.91 17.03
CA ALA A 736 -22.60 10.62 17.45
C ALA A 736 -23.58 10.74 18.63
N ASP A 737 -24.50 9.78 18.73
CA ASP A 737 -25.31 9.56 19.93
C ASP A 737 -24.65 8.55 20.87
N VAL A 738 -23.92 7.58 20.31
CA VAL A 738 -23.16 6.58 21.04
C VAL A 738 -21.78 6.43 20.41
N VAL A 739 -20.74 6.50 21.24
CA VAL A 739 -19.35 6.24 20.85
C VAL A 739 -18.85 4.97 21.55
N LEU A 740 -18.33 4.02 20.78
CA LEU A 740 -17.88 2.71 21.26
C LEU A 740 -16.34 2.62 21.12
N PRO A 741 -15.59 2.43 22.23
CA PRO A 741 -14.12 2.38 22.19
C PRO A 741 -13.63 1.07 21.57
N ALA A 742 -12.97 1.19 20.43
CA ALA A 742 -12.40 0.07 19.70
C ALA A 742 -10.92 -0.17 20.01
N SER A 743 -10.45 -1.38 19.70
CA SER A 743 -9.05 -1.74 19.82
C SER A 743 -8.23 -1.22 18.63
N ALA A 744 -7.05 -0.68 18.91
CA ALA A 744 -6.12 -0.30 17.87
C ALA A 744 -5.53 -1.54 17.17
N PHE A 745 -4.86 -1.34 16.04
CA PHE A 745 -4.24 -2.44 15.29
C PHE A 745 -3.30 -3.31 16.14
N ALA A 746 -2.49 -2.67 16.99
CA ALA A 746 -1.53 -3.36 17.87
C ALA A 746 -2.21 -4.11 19.03
N GLU A 747 -3.52 -4.00 19.19
CA GLU A 747 -4.31 -4.55 20.30
C GLU A 747 -5.22 -5.71 19.85
N LYS A 748 -5.18 -6.09 18.57
CA LYS A 748 -6.07 -7.09 17.97
C LYS A 748 -5.34 -8.17 17.19
N ALA A 749 -6.04 -9.28 17.01
CA ALA A 749 -5.66 -10.38 16.12
C ALA A 749 -6.60 -10.37 14.89
N GLY A 750 -6.11 -10.84 13.76
CA GLY A 750 -6.92 -10.96 12.54
C GLY A 750 -6.06 -11.15 11.30
N SER A 751 -6.70 -11.43 10.18
CA SER A 751 -6.04 -11.45 8.87
C SER A 751 -6.22 -10.13 8.13
N PHE A 752 -5.20 -9.76 7.35
CA PHE A 752 -5.14 -8.53 6.58
C PHE A 752 -4.64 -8.85 5.17
N THR A 753 -5.34 -8.39 4.15
CA THR A 753 -4.95 -8.57 2.75
C THR A 753 -4.35 -7.29 2.19
N ASN A 754 -3.07 -7.35 1.84
CA ASN A 754 -2.34 -6.21 1.28
C ASN A 754 -2.66 -5.97 -0.22
N THR A 755 -2.04 -4.94 -0.81
CA THR A 755 -2.19 -4.58 -2.22
C THR A 755 -1.71 -5.65 -3.21
N ASP A 756 -0.86 -6.59 -2.78
CA ASP A 756 -0.35 -7.70 -3.61
C ASP A 756 -1.27 -8.94 -3.56
N ARG A 757 -2.43 -8.86 -2.88
CA ARG A 757 -3.31 -10.01 -2.56
C ARG A 757 -2.69 -11.01 -1.58
N ARG A 758 -1.76 -10.54 -0.74
CA ARG A 758 -1.17 -11.36 0.32
C ARG A 758 -2.03 -11.26 1.56
N VAL A 759 -2.65 -12.38 1.95
CA VAL A 759 -3.32 -12.55 3.23
C VAL A 759 -2.24 -12.76 4.28
N GLN A 760 -2.20 -11.88 5.29
CA GLN A 760 -1.18 -11.84 6.32
C GLN A 760 -1.85 -11.86 7.69
N ILE A 761 -1.19 -12.46 8.68
CA ILE A 761 -1.71 -12.50 10.05
C ILE A 761 -1.10 -11.36 10.89
N ALA A 762 -1.95 -10.67 11.65
CA ALA A 762 -1.52 -9.75 12.70
C ALA A 762 -1.79 -10.38 14.07
N GLN A 763 -0.86 -10.16 15.00
CA GLN A 763 -0.94 -10.62 16.38
C GLN A 763 -1.06 -9.42 17.33
N PRO A 764 -1.79 -9.54 18.47
CA PRO A 764 -1.84 -8.52 19.50
C PRO A 764 -0.44 -8.31 20.12
N VAL A 765 -0.01 -7.06 20.18
CA VAL A 765 1.30 -6.62 20.70
C VAL A 765 1.17 -6.11 22.14
N VAL A 766 0.08 -5.36 22.41
CA VAL A 766 -0.27 -4.77 23.70
C VAL A 766 -1.76 -5.00 23.97
N SER A 767 -2.17 -4.85 25.24
CA SER A 767 -3.58 -4.96 25.62
C SER A 767 -4.38 -3.70 25.25
N PRO A 768 -5.69 -3.80 24.89
CA PRO A 768 -6.55 -2.63 24.75
C PRO A 768 -6.62 -1.79 26.02
N PRO A 769 -6.72 -0.45 25.93
CA PRO A 769 -6.77 0.42 27.10
C PRO A 769 -8.15 0.43 27.77
N GLY A 770 -8.16 0.39 29.11
CA GLY A 770 -9.39 0.46 29.90
C GLY A 770 -10.39 -0.64 29.54
N ASP A 771 -11.61 -0.25 29.21
CA ASP A 771 -12.69 -1.14 28.81
C ASP A 771 -12.82 -1.29 27.29
N ALA A 772 -11.88 -0.78 26.47
CA ALA A 772 -11.93 -0.97 25.03
C ALA A 772 -12.03 -2.47 24.63
N ARG A 773 -12.68 -2.74 23.50
CA ARG A 773 -12.91 -4.11 23.00
C ARG A 773 -12.53 -4.22 21.53
N GLN A 774 -12.23 -5.44 21.08
CA GLN A 774 -11.98 -5.69 19.66
C GLN A 774 -13.26 -5.51 18.85
N ASP A 775 -13.11 -4.99 17.65
CA ASP A 775 -14.21 -4.56 16.79
C ASP A 775 -15.18 -5.72 16.47
N TRP A 776 -14.67 -6.93 16.19
CA TRP A 776 -15.50 -8.11 15.95
C TRP A 776 -16.45 -8.43 17.13
N TRP A 777 -15.99 -8.19 18.37
CA TRP A 777 -16.81 -8.41 19.55
C TRP A 777 -17.93 -7.39 19.64
N ILE A 778 -17.63 -6.12 19.35
CA ILE A 778 -18.61 -5.03 19.36
C ILE A 778 -19.68 -5.29 18.29
N ILE A 779 -19.27 -5.66 17.07
CA ILE A 779 -20.19 -6.00 15.97
C ILE A 779 -21.08 -7.19 16.35
N GLN A 780 -20.51 -8.25 16.94
CA GLN A 780 -21.28 -9.41 17.41
C GLN A 780 -22.30 -9.03 18.50
N GLU A 781 -21.92 -8.20 19.46
CA GLU A 781 -22.81 -7.79 20.54
C GLU A 781 -23.98 -6.91 20.06
N LEU A 782 -23.73 -6.07 19.05
CA LEU A 782 -24.80 -5.35 18.36
C LEU A 782 -25.69 -6.32 17.58
N ALA A 783 -25.12 -7.27 16.84
CA ALA A 783 -25.87 -8.29 16.12
C ALA A 783 -26.83 -9.07 17.03
N ARG A 784 -26.36 -9.50 18.21
CA ARG A 784 -27.17 -10.18 19.23
C ARG A 784 -28.35 -9.34 19.70
N ARG A 785 -28.13 -8.06 19.98
CA ARG A 785 -29.20 -7.12 20.40
C ARG A 785 -30.18 -6.79 19.28
N MET A 786 -29.77 -6.96 18.02
CA MET A 786 -30.64 -6.86 16.86
C MET A 786 -31.38 -8.16 16.52
N GLY A 787 -31.19 -9.23 17.32
CA GLY A 787 -31.88 -10.52 17.19
C GLY A 787 -31.12 -11.58 16.40
N LEU A 788 -29.85 -11.35 16.03
CA LEU A 788 -29.04 -12.33 15.30
C LEU A 788 -28.30 -13.26 16.29
N PRO A 789 -28.40 -14.60 16.15
CA PRO A 789 -27.88 -15.56 17.13
C PRO A 789 -26.37 -15.83 16.94
N TRP A 790 -25.54 -14.78 16.85
CA TRP A 790 -24.11 -14.93 16.59
C TRP A 790 -23.33 -15.41 17.84
N SER A 791 -22.36 -16.30 17.65
CA SER A 791 -21.58 -16.91 18.74
C SER A 791 -20.14 -17.28 18.35
N TYR A 792 -19.46 -16.39 17.64
CA TYR A 792 -18.04 -16.49 17.31
C TYR A 792 -17.18 -16.36 18.57
N GLY A 793 -16.18 -17.25 18.71
CA GLY A 793 -15.17 -17.22 19.78
C GLY A 793 -13.96 -16.34 19.48
N GLY A 794 -13.71 -16.01 18.21
CA GLY A 794 -12.67 -15.09 17.79
C GLY A 794 -12.46 -15.06 16.27
N PRO A 795 -11.40 -14.38 15.80
CA PRO A 795 -11.10 -14.24 14.37
C PRO A 795 -10.96 -15.55 13.59
N ALA A 796 -10.37 -16.59 14.20
CA ALA A 796 -10.21 -17.89 13.53
C ALA A 796 -11.55 -18.53 13.15
N ASP A 797 -12.57 -18.43 14.02
CA ASP A 797 -13.92 -18.96 13.74
C ASP A 797 -14.59 -18.20 12.59
N ILE A 798 -14.42 -16.87 12.57
CA ILE A 798 -14.97 -16.01 11.53
C ILE A 798 -14.28 -16.30 10.19
N PHE A 799 -12.96 -16.43 10.20
CA PHE A 799 -12.16 -16.79 9.03
C PHE A 799 -12.57 -18.16 8.46
N ALA A 800 -12.86 -19.14 9.33
CA ALA A 800 -13.37 -20.44 8.91
C ALA A 800 -14.77 -20.36 8.26
N GLU A 801 -15.62 -19.43 8.67
CA GLU A 801 -16.89 -19.15 7.97
C GLU A 801 -16.62 -18.48 6.61
N MET A 802 -15.75 -17.46 6.57
CA MET A 802 -15.39 -16.77 5.35
C MET A 802 -14.87 -17.73 4.27
N ALA A 803 -13.98 -18.66 4.64
CA ALA A 803 -13.39 -19.63 3.72
C ALA A 803 -14.42 -20.57 3.06
N GLN A 804 -15.65 -20.68 3.59
CA GLN A 804 -16.72 -21.47 2.98
C GLN A 804 -17.39 -20.77 1.79
N VAL A 805 -17.32 -19.44 1.72
CA VAL A 805 -17.99 -18.61 0.70
C VAL A 805 -17.05 -17.72 -0.10
N MET A 806 -15.76 -17.69 0.26
CA MET A 806 -14.72 -16.91 -0.41
C MET A 806 -13.71 -17.85 -1.11
N PRO A 807 -13.90 -18.17 -2.40
CA PRO A 807 -12.91 -18.89 -3.21
C PRO A 807 -11.49 -18.32 -3.15
N SER A 808 -11.30 -17.03 -2.89
CA SER A 808 -9.99 -16.41 -2.69
C SER A 808 -9.20 -16.99 -1.51
N LEU A 809 -9.89 -17.56 -0.51
CA LEU A 809 -9.30 -18.20 0.66
C LEU A 809 -9.10 -19.71 0.50
N ASN A 810 -9.41 -20.28 -0.66
CA ASN A 810 -9.16 -21.69 -0.93
C ASN A 810 -7.69 -22.03 -0.63
N ASN A 811 -7.47 -23.10 0.14
CA ASN A 811 -6.16 -23.58 0.57
C ASN A 811 -5.37 -22.63 1.51
N ILE A 812 -6.00 -21.60 2.06
CA ILE A 812 -5.42 -20.68 3.04
C ILE A 812 -6.18 -20.87 4.36
N THR A 813 -5.74 -21.80 5.22
CA THR A 813 -6.34 -21.96 6.56
C THR A 813 -5.73 -20.99 7.57
N TRP A 814 -6.41 -20.79 8.71
CA TRP A 814 -5.89 -19.97 9.79
C TRP A 814 -4.54 -20.49 10.32
N GLU A 815 -4.41 -21.81 10.53
CA GLU A 815 -3.19 -22.46 11.01
C GLU A 815 -2.04 -22.31 10.00
N ARG A 816 -2.37 -22.30 8.70
CA ARG A 816 -1.40 -22.02 7.65
C ARG A 816 -0.88 -20.59 7.75
N LEU A 817 -1.76 -19.61 7.96
CA LEU A 817 -1.36 -18.21 8.14
C LEU A 817 -0.51 -18.02 9.40
N GLU A 818 -0.84 -18.69 10.51
CA GLU A 818 -0.01 -18.67 11.73
C GLU A 818 1.39 -19.24 11.50
N ARG A 819 1.49 -20.32 10.70
CA ARG A 819 2.76 -20.98 10.40
C ARG A 819 3.62 -20.20 9.38
N GLU A 820 3.00 -19.68 8.32
CA GLU A 820 3.71 -19.07 7.18
C GLU A 820 3.78 -17.54 7.27
N GLY A 821 2.94 -16.91 8.09
CA GLY A 821 2.85 -15.46 8.29
C GLY A 821 2.20 -14.68 7.14
N ALA A 822 2.26 -15.20 5.91
CA ALA A 822 1.66 -14.61 4.72
C ALA A 822 1.44 -15.65 3.60
N VAL A 823 0.29 -15.58 2.92
CA VAL A 823 0.00 -16.40 1.72
C VAL A 823 -0.68 -15.54 0.66
N THR A 824 -0.21 -15.61 -0.59
CA THR A 824 -0.81 -14.87 -1.72
C THR A 824 -1.93 -15.69 -2.36
N TYR A 825 -3.11 -15.11 -2.60
CA TYR A 825 -4.13 -15.80 -3.40
C TYR A 825 -4.03 -15.45 -4.90
N PRO A 826 -4.44 -16.36 -5.80
CA PRO A 826 -4.98 -17.71 -5.55
C PRO A 826 -3.91 -18.76 -5.22
N VAL A 827 -4.33 -19.86 -4.61
CA VAL A 827 -3.46 -20.98 -4.23
C VAL A 827 -4.00 -22.29 -4.80
N ASP A 828 -3.17 -23.01 -5.56
CA ASP A 828 -3.61 -24.22 -6.28
C ASP A 828 -3.82 -25.44 -5.37
N ALA A 829 -3.07 -25.54 -4.25
CA ALA A 829 -3.19 -26.64 -3.27
C ALA A 829 -2.68 -26.24 -1.86
N PRO A 830 -3.05 -26.97 -0.79
CA PRO A 830 -2.75 -26.61 0.62
C PRO A 830 -1.29 -26.33 0.96
N ASP A 831 -0.34 -26.96 0.25
CA ASP A 831 1.10 -26.83 0.52
C ASP A 831 1.88 -26.20 -0.66
N GLN A 832 1.18 -25.60 -1.62
CA GLN A 832 1.81 -24.88 -2.74
C GLN A 832 1.91 -23.37 -2.42
N PRO A 833 2.95 -22.68 -2.92
CA PRO A 833 3.02 -21.23 -2.80
C PRO A 833 1.87 -20.58 -3.57
N GLY A 834 1.51 -19.38 -3.13
CA GLY A 834 0.52 -18.55 -3.80
C GLY A 834 0.97 -18.05 -5.17
N ASN A 835 0.01 -17.88 -6.09
CA ASN A 835 0.27 -17.35 -7.42
C ASN A 835 0.31 -15.81 -7.40
N GLU A 836 1.53 -15.26 -7.43
CA GLU A 836 1.74 -13.80 -7.42
C GLU A 836 1.37 -13.13 -8.75
N ILE A 837 1.55 -13.85 -9.86
CA ILE A 837 1.20 -13.40 -11.20
C ILE A 837 -0.04 -14.17 -11.65
N ILE A 838 -1.09 -13.44 -11.99
CA ILE A 838 -2.37 -14.01 -12.44
C ILE A 838 -2.67 -13.64 -13.88
N PHE A 839 -3.67 -14.30 -14.47
CA PHE A 839 -4.10 -14.16 -15.86
C PHE A 839 -3.10 -14.70 -16.91
N TYR A 840 -2.24 -15.64 -16.53
CA TYR A 840 -1.32 -16.30 -17.46
C TYR A 840 -2.02 -17.24 -18.46
N ALA A 841 -3.20 -17.77 -18.10
CA ALA A 841 -3.97 -18.72 -18.91
C ALA A 841 -5.27 -18.12 -19.48
N GLY A 842 -5.58 -16.86 -19.17
CA GLY A 842 -6.84 -16.20 -19.53
C GLY A 842 -7.41 -15.36 -18.40
N PHE A 843 -8.54 -14.72 -18.69
CA PHE A 843 -9.22 -13.82 -17.76
C PHE A 843 -10.49 -14.46 -17.19
N PRO A 844 -10.90 -14.10 -15.95
CA PRO A 844 -12.10 -14.64 -15.31
C PRO A 844 -13.41 -14.08 -15.91
N THR A 845 -13.43 -13.78 -17.22
CA THR A 845 -14.63 -13.38 -17.96
C THR A 845 -15.34 -14.62 -18.51
N GLU A 846 -16.62 -14.49 -18.89
CA GLU A 846 -17.38 -15.60 -19.49
C GLU A 846 -16.75 -16.13 -20.78
N SER A 847 -16.06 -15.27 -21.54
CA SER A 847 -15.35 -15.64 -22.77
C SER A 847 -13.92 -16.14 -22.55
N GLY A 848 -13.39 -16.05 -21.32
CA GLY A 848 -11.97 -16.28 -21.01
C GLY A 848 -11.01 -15.18 -21.50
N ARG A 849 -11.54 -14.12 -22.14
CA ARG A 849 -10.78 -13.01 -22.74
C ARG A 849 -11.13 -11.67 -22.09
N ALA A 850 -10.15 -10.78 -21.99
CA ALA A 850 -10.34 -9.42 -21.49
C ALA A 850 -11.01 -8.52 -22.53
N LYS A 851 -11.86 -7.61 -22.06
CA LYS A 851 -12.57 -6.65 -22.90
C LYS A 851 -11.81 -5.32 -22.97
N ILE A 852 -11.48 -4.90 -24.19
CA ILE A 852 -10.94 -3.56 -24.45
C ILE A 852 -12.10 -2.55 -24.48
N VAL A 853 -11.99 -1.47 -23.71
CA VAL A 853 -13.02 -0.42 -23.63
C VAL A 853 -12.41 0.93 -24.02
N PRO A 854 -12.72 1.46 -25.22
CA PRO A 854 -12.16 2.72 -25.69
C PRO A 854 -12.70 3.94 -24.93
N ALA A 855 -11.83 4.78 -24.37
CA ALA A 855 -12.22 5.95 -23.57
C ALA A 855 -12.29 7.26 -24.39
N ALA A 856 -13.11 8.22 -23.95
CA ALA A 856 -13.22 9.55 -24.56
C ALA A 856 -12.66 10.63 -23.62
N ILE A 857 -12.21 11.75 -24.18
CA ILE A 857 -11.76 12.89 -23.37
C ILE A 857 -12.99 13.59 -22.79
N VAL A 858 -13.00 13.76 -21.48
CA VAL A 858 -13.97 14.56 -20.74
C VAL A 858 -13.15 15.54 -19.87
N PRO A 859 -13.42 16.86 -19.93
CA PRO A 859 -12.73 17.80 -19.07
C PRO A 859 -13.08 17.57 -17.59
N PRO A 860 -12.25 18.05 -16.64
CA PRO A 860 -12.66 18.18 -15.24
C PRO A 860 -13.98 18.96 -15.11
N ASP A 861 -14.74 18.68 -14.05
CA ASP A 861 -16.05 19.30 -13.84
C ASP A 861 -15.92 20.80 -13.54
N GLU A 862 -14.88 21.17 -12.79
CA GLU A 862 -14.63 22.56 -12.41
C GLU A 862 -13.24 23.05 -12.84
N VAL A 863 -13.18 23.73 -13.99
CA VAL A 863 -11.94 24.34 -14.53
C VAL A 863 -11.69 25.76 -13.97
N PRO A 864 -10.41 26.22 -13.90
CA PRO A 864 -10.09 27.58 -13.48
C PRO A 864 -10.76 28.67 -14.33
N ASP A 865 -11.12 29.78 -13.70
CA ASP A 865 -11.68 30.97 -14.34
C ASP A 865 -11.06 32.27 -13.79
N ALA A 866 -11.67 33.42 -14.10
CA ALA A 866 -11.15 34.71 -13.65
C ALA A 866 -11.24 34.93 -12.13
N GLU A 867 -12.17 34.27 -11.44
CA GLU A 867 -12.37 34.41 -9.99
C GLU A 867 -11.53 33.39 -9.21
N PHE A 868 -11.42 32.17 -9.73
CA PHE A 868 -10.63 31.08 -9.17
C PHE A 868 -9.59 30.60 -10.20
N PRO A 869 -8.45 31.32 -10.33
CA PRO A 869 -7.53 31.14 -11.46
C PRO A 869 -6.54 29.98 -11.31
N MET A 870 -6.55 29.28 -10.17
CA MET A 870 -5.59 28.20 -9.89
C MET A 870 -6.29 26.84 -9.79
N VAL A 871 -5.54 25.76 -10.01
CA VAL A 871 -5.99 24.38 -9.75
C VAL A 871 -5.57 23.97 -8.35
N LEU A 872 -6.52 23.55 -7.52
CA LEU A 872 -6.25 22.86 -6.26
C LEU A 872 -6.28 21.35 -6.47
N SER A 873 -5.21 20.68 -6.04
CA SER A 873 -5.15 19.23 -5.93
C SER A 873 -4.77 18.82 -4.51
N THR A 874 -5.52 17.88 -3.95
CA THR A 874 -5.23 17.35 -2.61
C THR A 874 -4.28 16.15 -2.66
N GLY A 875 -3.53 15.90 -1.58
CA GLY A 875 -2.71 14.69 -1.48
C GLY A 875 -2.17 14.42 -0.09
N ARG A 876 -0.97 13.84 -0.02
CA ARG A 876 -0.39 13.34 1.24
C ARG A 876 1.03 13.84 1.43
N VAL A 877 1.45 13.82 2.68
CA VAL A 877 2.84 13.91 3.13
C VAL A 877 3.29 12.58 3.71
N LEU A 878 4.60 12.38 3.91
CA LEU A 878 5.15 11.07 4.22
C LEU A 878 4.86 10.67 5.68
N GLU A 879 4.85 11.66 6.55
CA GLU A 879 4.76 11.57 8.00
C GLU A 879 3.34 11.21 8.41
N HIS A 880 2.35 11.82 7.74
CA HIS A 880 0.94 11.70 8.11
C HIS A 880 0.12 10.75 7.25
N TRP A 881 -0.91 10.16 7.85
CA TRP A 881 -1.78 9.17 7.20
C TRP A 881 -3.25 9.60 7.23
N HIS A 882 -3.87 9.69 6.04
CA HIS A 882 -5.28 10.09 5.85
C HIS A 882 -5.64 11.36 6.61
N THR A 883 -6.66 11.31 7.46
CA THR A 883 -7.21 12.42 8.24
C THR A 883 -6.35 12.77 9.45
N GLY A 884 -5.19 12.13 9.62
CA GLY A 884 -4.25 12.43 10.69
C GLY A 884 -4.66 11.88 12.06
N SER A 885 -5.80 11.19 12.18
CA SER A 885 -6.34 10.74 13.49
C SER A 885 -5.33 9.93 14.32
N MET A 886 -4.53 9.08 13.68
CA MET A 886 -3.45 8.32 14.32
C MET A 886 -2.12 9.07 14.31
N THR A 887 -1.68 9.57 13.15
CA THR A 887 -0.30 10.07 12.99
C THR A 887 -0.05 11.43 13.63
N ARG A 888 -1.06 12.30 13.74
CA ARG A 888 -0.99 13.55 14.51
C ARG A 888 -1.00 13.32 16.03
N ARG A 889 -1.26 12.08 16.45
CA ARG A 889 -1.19 11.61 17.85
C ARG A 889 0.02 10.71 18.11
N ALA A 890 0.92 10.61 17.13
CA ALA A 890 2.20 9.91 17.25
C ALA A 890 3.32 10.95 17.37
N GLY A 891 4.01 10.99 18.50
CA GLY A 891 4.87 12.11 18.89
C GLY A 891 5.98 12.40 17.89
N VAL A 892 6.63 11.35 17.36
CA VAL A 892 7.67 11.50 16.33
C VAL A 892 7.11 12.05 15.02
N LEU A 893 5.97 11.54 14.56
CA LEU A 893 5.41 11.91 13.26
C LEU A 893 4.87 13.34 13.27
N ASP A 894 4.20 13.72 14.36
CA ASP A 894 3.71 15.09 14.54
C ASP A 894 4.85 16.09 14.69
N ALA A 895 5.92 15.74 15.43
CA ALA A 895 7.10 16.60 15.54
C ALA A 895 7.83 16.84 14.20
N LEU A 896 7.81 15.86 13.28
CA LEU A 896 8.43 15.99 11.96
C LEU A 896 7.64 16.89 11.01
N GLU A 897 6.31 16.90 11.09
CA GLU A 897 5.45 17.70 10.20
C GLU A 897 4.21 18.26 10.96
N PRO A 898 4.38 19.22 11.89
CA PRO A 898 3.31 19.60 12.83
C PRO A 898 2.27 20.55 12.23
N GLU A 899 2.66 21.36 11.22
CA GLU A 899 1.86 22.51 10.78
C GLU A 899 1.05 22.21 9.52
N ALA A 900 -0.18 22.73 9.46
CA ALA A 900 -0.97 22.73 8.24
C ALA A 900 -0.34 23.64 7.19
N VAL A 901 -0.03 23.06 6.02
CA VAL A 901 0.66 23.75 4.93
C VAL A 901 0.04 23.47 3.56
N ALA A 902 0.11 24.45 2.66
CA ALA A 902 -0.11 24.25 1.23
C ALA A 902 1.15 24.60 0.43
N PHE A 903 1.40 23.81 -0.61
CA PHE A 903 2.61 23.84 -1.42
C PHE A 903 2.33 24.59 -2.71
N MET A 904 3.20 25.54 -3.05
CA MET A 904 3.08 26.37 -4.23
C MET A 904 4.45 26.60 -4.88
N ALA A 905 4.44 26.81 -6.20
CA ALA A 905 5.66 27.14 -6.93
C ALA A 905 6.29 28.45 -6.39
N PRO A 906 7.63 28.53 -6.26
CA PRO A 906 8.31 29.75 -5.78
C PRO A 906 7.90 31.02 -6.52
N LYS A 907 7.62 30.90 -7.83
CA LYS A 907 7.21 32.02 -8.67
C LYS A 907 5.80 32.52 -8.37
N GLU A 908 4.89 31.64 -7.92
CA GLU A 908 3.55 32.07 -7.48
C GLU A 908 3.63 32.82 -6.16
N LEU A 909 4.50 32.37 -5.24
CA LEU A 909 4.75 33.10 -3.99
C LEU A 909 5.25 34.52 -4.28
N TYR A 910 6.22 34.66 -5.19
CA TYR A 910 6.71 35.96 -5.62
C TYR A 910 5.62 36.85 -6.24
N ARG A 911 4.76 36.29 -7.11
CA ARG A 911 3.64 37.04 -7.71
C ARG A 911 2.62 37.51 -6.67
N LEU A 912 2.40 36.72 -5.63
CA LEU A 912 1.45 37.00 -4.55
C LEU A 912 2.05 37.83 -3.42
N GLY A 913 3.36 38.09 -3.43
CA GLY A 913 4.05 38.80 -2.34
C GLY A 913 4.10 38.01 -1.04
N LEU A 914 4.20 36.68 -1.12
CA LEU A 914 4.29 35.75 0.01
C LEU A 914 5.72 35.21 0.16
N GLU A 915 6.15 35.01 1.40
CA GLU A 915 7.36 34.27 1.77
C GLU A 915 7.01 32.88 2.32
N PRO A 916 7.92 31.88 2.23
CA PRO A 916 7.69 30.58 2.85
C PRO A 916 7.47 30.73 4.36
N GLY A 917 6.38 30.14 4.87
CA GLY A 917 5.98 30.25 6.27
C GLY A 917 4.90 31.31 6.54
N ASP A 918 4.62 32.20 5.58
CA ASP A 918 3.51 33.15 5.69
C ASP A 918 2.16 32.43 5.69
N THR A 919 1.18 33.04 6.36
CA THR A 919 -0.21 32.56 6.34
C THR A 919 -0.93 33.10 5.11
N MET A 920 -1.70 32.24 4.46
CA MET A 920 -2.57 32.60 3.36
C MET A 920 -3.98 32.05 3.58
N ARG A 921 -4.96 32.71 2.95
CA ARG A 921 -6.31 32.21 2.82
C ARG A 921 -6.46 31.50 1.48
N LEU A 922 -6.83 30.22 1.53
CA LEU A 922 -7.12 29.39 0.36
C LEU A 922 -8.63 29.17 0.24
N GLU A 923 -9.20 29.53 -0.90
CA GLU A 923 -10.64 29.57 -1.11
C GLU A 923 -11.05 28.84 -2.39
N THR A 924 -12.20 28.17 -2.34
CA THR A 924 -12.96 27.69 -3.50
C THR A 924 -14.41 28.15 -3.35
N ARG A 925 -15.29 27.85 -4.31
CA ARG A 925 -16.73 28.20 -4.22
C ARG A 925 -17.49 27.49 -3.07
N ARG A 926 -16.88 26.55 -2.34
CA ARG A 926 -17.49 25.79 -1.24
C ARG A 926 -17.09 26.28 0.13
N GLY A 927 -15.91 26.88 0.24
CA GLY A 927 -15.36 27.26 1.53
C GLY A 927 -13.96 27.85 1.44
N ALA A 928 -13.41 28.13 2.61
CA ALA A 928 -12.10 28.71 2.78
C ALA A 928 -11.40 28.10 3.99
N VAL A 929 -10.08 28.06 3.94
CA VAL A 929 -9.21 27.66 5.04
C VAL A 929 -8.02 28.61 5.13
N GLU A 930 -7.44 28.74 6.32
CA GLU A 930 -6.25 29.54 6.58
C GLU A 930 -5.12 28.62 7.02
N LEU A 931 -3.97 28.73 6.35
CA LEU A 931 -2.83 27.84 6.57
C LEU A 931 -1.54 28.49 6.08
N LYS A 932 -0.41 27.90 6.46
CA LYS A 932 0.91 28.37 6.06
C LYS A 932 1.23 27.96 4.62
N VAL A 933 2.07 28.74 3.96
CA VAL A 933 2.55 28.42 2.61
C VAL A 933 3.95 27.83 2.64
N ARG A 934 4.14 26.76 1.86
CA ARG A 934 5.44 26.11 1.66
C ARG A 934 5.85 26.26 0.19
N SER A 935 7.07 26.73 -0.02
CA SER A 935 7.65 26.79 -1.36
C SER A 935 8.04 25.40 -1.83
N ASP A 936 7.58 25.01 -3.02
CA ASP A 936 7.91 23.74 -3.64
C ASP A 936 8.09 23.91 -5.15
N ARG A 937 9.33 23.72 -5.61
CA ARG A 937 9.69 23.82 -7.04
C ARG A 937 9.11 22.70 -7.90
N ASP A 938 8.67 21.61 -7.29
CA ASP A 938 8.10 20.47 -7.98
C ASP A 938 6.59 20.64 -8.25
N VAL A 939 5.94 21.63 -7.63
CA VAL A 939 4.58 22.06 -7.93
C VAL A 939 4.56 22.98 -9.16
N PRO A 940 3.71 22.70 -10.18
CA PRO A 940 3.56 23.57 -11.35
C PRO A 940 3.05 24.99 -11.03
N GLU A 941 3.40 25.96 -11.88
CA GLU A 941 2.75 27.28 -11.89
C GLU A 941 1.23 27.12 -12.10
N GLY A 942 0.43 27.97 -11.44
CA GLY A 942 -1.03 27.89 -11.47
C GLY A 942 -1.65 26.71 -10.70
N MET A 943 -0.86 25.93 -9.95
CA MET A 943 -1.33 24.81 -9.13
C MET A 943 -1.02 25.02 -7.64
N ILE A 944 -1.92 24.53 -6.79
CA ILE A 944 -1.78 24.46 -5.34
C ILE A 944 -1.92 23.00 -4.93
N PHE A 945 -0.98 22.51 -4.12
CA PHE A 945 -1.06 21.17 -3.53
C PHE A 945 -1.31 21.27 -2.02
N MET A 946 -2.33 20.58 -1.52
CA MET A 946 -2.69 20.61 -0.10
C MET A 946 -2.84 19.21 0.49
N PRO A 947 -2.12 18.86 1.57
CA PRO A 947 -2.37 17.64 2.35
C PRO A 947 -3.70 17.73 3.10
N PHE A 948 -4.40 16.60 3.27
CA PHE A 948 -5.71 16.56 3.94
C PHE A 948 -5.69 15.95 5.35
N CYS A 949 -4.52 15.95 6.02
CA CYS A 949 -4.33 15.37 7.36
C CYS A 949 -4.48 16.36 8.52
N TYR A 950 -4.86 17.60 8.25
CA TYR A 950 -4.96 18.68 9.24
C TYR A 950 -6.42 19.01 9.50
N ALA A 951 -6.91 18.77 10.71
CA ALA A 951 -8.28 19.08 11.13
C ALA A 951 -8.51 20.58 11.26
N GLU A 952 -7.48 21.30 11.73
CA GLU A 952 -7.45 22.75 11.88
C GLU A 952 -7.56 23.50 10.53
N ALA A 953 -7.18 22.86 9.42
CA ALA A 953 -7.30 23.39 8.06
C ALA A 953 -7.72 22.26 7.11
N ALA A 954 -8.93 21.76 7.29
CA ALA A 954 -9.43 20.59 6.57
C ALA A 954 -9.57 20.86 5.06
N ALA A 955 -8.69 20.23 4.25
CA ALA A 955 -8.67 20.42 2.80
C ALA A 955 -10.02 20.12 2.12
N ASN A 956 -10.79 19.18 2.67
CA ASN A 956 -12.06 18.76 2.09
C ASN A 956 -13.22 19.75 2.33
N LEU A 957 -13.01 20.85 3.07
CA LEU A 957 -13.90 22.02 3.02
C LEU A 957 -13.90 22.69 1.63
N LEU A 958 -12.86 22.43 0.83
CA LEU A 958 -12.61 23.09 -0.45
C LEU A 958 -12.99 22.24 -1.67
N THR A 959 -13.12 20.91 -1.51
CA THR A 959 -13.11 19.95 -2.63
C THR A 959 -14.44 19.85 -3.37
N ASN A 960 -14.37 19.43 -4.65
CA ASN A 960 -15.54 19.28 -5.52
C ASN A 960 -16.24 17.92 -5.26
N PRO A 961 -17.55 17.89 -4.95
CA PRO A 961 -18.30 16.65 -4.78
C PRO A 961 -18.80 16.01 -6.10
N ALA A 962 -18.40 16.53 -7.27
CA ALA A 962 -18.71 15.93 -8.56
C ALA A 962 -18.17 14.49 -8.66
N LEU A 963 -19.00 13.57 -9.17
CA LEU A 963 -18.72 12.14 -9.14
C LEU A 963 -18.38 11.60 -10.54
N ASP A 964 -17.42 10.67 -10.59
CA ASP A 964 -17.26 9.78 -11.74
C ASP A 964 -18.59 9.04 -12.03
N PRO A 965 -19.07 9.02 -13.29
CA PRO A 965 -20.37 8.44 -13.63
C PRO A 965 -20.54 6.97 -13.26
N MET A 966 -19.47 6.18 -13.31
CA MET A 966 -19.46 4.73 -13.10
C MET A 966 -18.93 4.37 -11.71
N GLY A 967 -17.72 4.84 -11.37
CA GLY A 967 -17.05 4.58 -10.11
C GLY A 967 -17.67 5.29 -8.92
N LYS A 968 -18.49 6.34 -9.14
CA LYS A 968 -19.11 7.18 -8.09
C LYS A 968 -18.09 7.72 -7.09
N ILE A 969 -16.86 8.00 -7.55
CA ILE A 969 -15.79 8.59 -6.75
C ILE A 969 -15.76 10.10 -6.99
N PRO A 970 -15.54 10.93 -5.96
CA PRO A 970 -15.48 12.38 -6.12
C PRO A 970 -14.14 12.90 -6.69
N GLU A 971 -14.21 14.09 -7.29
CA GLU A 971 -13.08 14.79 -7.91
C GLU A 971 -12.20 15.53 -6.88
N PHE A 972 -11.40 14.78 -6.12
CA PHE A 972 -10.48 15.35 -5.12
C PHE A 972 -9.20 15.97 -5.70
N LYS A 973 -8.84 15.59 -6.93
CA LYS A 973 -7.56 15.98 -7.56
C LYS A 973 -7.69 17.21 -8.46
N PHE A 974 -8.88 17.79 -8.53
CA PHE A 974 -9.14 18.95 -9.36
C PHE A 974 -10.31 19.78 -8.81
N CYS A 975 -10.05 21.05 -8.50
CA CYS A 975 -11.07 22.09 -8.42
C CYS A 975 -10.41 23.44 -8.60
N ALA A 976 -11.19 24.47 -8.93
CA ALA A 976 -10.67 25.82 -9.08
C ALA A 976 -10.56 26.49 -7.71
N ALA A 977 -9.43 27.17 -7.49
CA ALA A 977 -9.11 27.83 -6.23
C ALA A 977 -8.51 29.23 -6.42
N ARG A 978 -8.57 30.02 -5.36
CA ARG A 978 -7.94 31.33 -5.23
C ARG A 978 -7.14 31.40 -3.94
N VAL A 979 -6.00 32.10 -4.00
CA VAL A 979 -5.17 32.42 -2.84
C VAL A 979 -5.23 33.91 -2.57
N THR A 980 -5.42 34.27 -1.30
CA THR A 980 -5.34 35.64 -0.80
C THR A 980 -4.28 35.72 0.30
N PRO A 981 -3.24 36.56 0.16
CA PRO A 981 -2.26 36.78 1.23
C PRO A 981 -2.92 37.34 2.49
N LEU A 982 -2.58 36.80 3.66
CA LEU A 982 -2.94 37.39 4.94
C LEU A 982 -1.69 38.05 5.52
N HIS A 983 -1.54 39.35 5.28
CA HIS A 983 -0.44 40.10 5.90
C HIS A 983 -0.61 40.06 7.42
N ALA A 984 0.44 39.66 8.13
CA ALA A 984 0.48 39.79 9.58
C ALA A 984 0.15 41.24 9.95
N MET A 985 -0.88 41.45 10.78
CA MET A 985 -1.01 42.74 11.44
C MET A 985 0.30 42.97 12.20
N PRO A 986 1.01 44.10 12.02
CA PRO A 986 2.20 44.37 12.79
C PRO A 986 1.78 44.34 14.26
N VAL A 987 2.30 43.36 15.00
CA VAL A 987 2.18 43.33 16.46
C VAL A 987 2.78 44.65 16.92
N ALA A 988 1.92 45.55 17.39
CA ALA A 988 2.37 46.81 17.95
C ALA A 988 3.32 46.44 19.10
N ALA A 989 4.59 46.81 18.97
CA ALA A 989 5.55 46.66 20.04
C ALA A 989 5.09 47.54 21.22
N GLU A 990 4.70 46.92 22.32
CA GLU A 990 4.69 47.53 23.66
C GLU A 990 5.90 47.06 24.46
#